data_AF-A0A537WZX5-F1
#
_entry.id   AF-A0A537WZX5-F1
#
_cell.length_a   1.000
_cell.length_b   1.000
_cell.length_c   1.000
_cell.angle_alpha   90.00
_cell.angle_beta   90.00
_cell.angle_gamma   90.00
#
_symmetry.space_group_name_H-M   'P 1'
#
loop_
_entity.id
_entity.type
_entity.pdbx_description
1 polymer ?
#
loop_
_entity_poly.entity_id
_entity_poly.type
_entity_poly.pdbx_seq_one_letter_code
_entity_poly.pdbx_strand_id
1 'polypeptide(L)'
;MFQVFRKELNWGGRRLVLETGKIARQADGAVLATYGETTVLCTAVAAKSAKAGQDFFPLTVNYQEKTFAAGKIPGGFFKREGRPSEKETLTSRLIDRPIRPLFVPGFRNETQVVCTVLSHDLENDPDVVALIGSSAALTISGIPFMGPIAGCRVGYIDGQYVLNPTLDRLPSSQLDLLVAGTGEGVLMVESEAKELSEEVMLGAVTFGHKNFQPVIQAIIELAETCAKDPWNLAEPPANKATIEGRLRDAIGPQVEAAYRERNKQERSNRLDAAKLTAAALFENEDERALALKLFKDLEKEIVRGAILRGEQRIDGRDTKTVRPIDCQVGLLPRAHGSALFTRGETQAIVVATLGTGQDEQIIDALEGEYRENFMLHYNFPPYSTGEAGRMGSPGRREIGHGKLAWRSIRPLLPPKESFPYTIRVVSEVTESNGSSSMASVCGSSLALMDAGVPLARPVAGIAMGLIKEPQAFAVLSDILGDEDHLGDMDFKVAGTERGVTALQMDIKITSITEEIMRIALEQAREGRSHILGEMSKALTGARDEVSENAPRITTISIPKDKIREVIGSGGKVIREIVETTGAKIDIDDDGTIKIAAVDADASKAAIDWIRGIVAEPELGVIYTGKVVKVVDFGAFVNFLGSRDGLVHISELAPQRVGKVADVVKVGDQVKVKVLGFDDRGKVKLSMRQVNQQTGEDLGDRRQREQRAAARAPENTLAGLRRAKDLGCSWVEFDVRLTGDGALVLCHDARLDRTTTGQGRVSAHRLSAIRCFDAGAWFAAEFAGGAVPTLEEALLVAAELGLSVNIEIKADRGQGRAAAAAVAATLARLGSRVPPVLVSSFLRPALATLRDLAPAVPRGILFRVVPGRWRTIAARLGCATINTDHRRLSRWLAAEIRDAGYPLLVYTVNDPQRARMLFEWGVTSVFSDVPDIILPVSRV
;
A
#
# COMPACT_ATOMS: atom_id res chain seq x y z
N MET A 1 -6.27 25.83 -51.30
CA MET A 1 -5.14 25.66 -50.36
C MET A 1 -5.64 26.08 -48.98
N PHE A 2 -5.29 25.37 -47.91
CA PHE A 2 -5.73 25.74 -46.56
C PHE A 2 -4.90 26.93 -46.05
N GLN A 3 -5.54 27.94 -45.45
CA GLN A 3 -4.83 28.95 -44.67
C GLN A 3 -4.63 28.39 -43.27
N VAL A 4 -3.38 28.10 -42.92
CA VAL A 4 -3.02 27.48 -41.64
C VAL A 4 -2.33 28.52 -40.78
N PHE A 5 -2.80 28.64 -39.54
CA PHE A 5 -2.19 29.49 -38.52
C PHE A 5 -1.54 28.59 -37.47
N ARG A 6 -0.33 28.93 -37.07
CA ARG A 6 0.47 28.12 -36.15
C ARG A 6 1.24 29.02 -35.20
N LYS A 7 1.17 28.70 -33.90
CA LYS A 7 2.04 29.26 -32.88
C LYS A 7 2.80 28.13 -32.18
N GLU A 8 4.06 28.37 -31.87
CA GLU A 8 4.90 27.42 -31.14
C GLU A 8 5.74 28.11 -30.07
N LEU A 9 6.01 27.40 -28.99
CA LEU A 9 6.89 27.81 -27.91
C LEU A 9 7.57 26.60 -27.27
N ASN A 10 8.77 26.81 -26.71
CA ASN A 10 9.41 25.82 -25.85
C ASN A 10 8.94 26.04 -24.40
N TRP A 11 8.29 25.04 -23.83
CA TRP A 11 7.65 25.13 -22.51
C TRP A 11 8.00 23.91 -21.66
N GLY A 12 8.64 24.11 -20.51
CA GLY A 12 9.08 23.00 -19.66
C GLY A 12 10.01 22.01 -20.37
N GLY A 13 10.89 22.51 -21.25
CA GLY A 13 11.87 21.74 -22.02
C GLY A 13 11.32 20.98 -23.23
N ARG A 14 10.03 21.11 -23.54
CA ARG A 14 9.37 20.46 -24.68
C ARG A 14 8.66 21.47 -25.56
N ARG A 15 8.52 21.16 -26.84
CA ARG A 15 7.83 22.03 -27.80
C ARG A 15 6.32 21.90 -27.64
N LEU A 16 5.64 23.02 -27.42
CA LEU A 16 4.20 23.18 -27.52
C LEU A 16 3.85 23.86 -28.85
N VAL A 17 2.91 23.28 -29.59
CA VAL A 17 2.42 23.79 -30.90
C VAL A 17 0.90 23.90 -30.85
N LEU A 18 0.37 25.03 -31.29
CA LEU A 18 -1.05 25.27 -31.48
C LEU A 18 -1.29 25.57 -32.97
N GLU A 19 -2.02 24.69 -33.66
CA GLU A 19 -2.33 24.81 -35.09
C GLU A 19 -3.84 24.91 -35.33
N THR A 20 -4.27 25.81 -36.22
CA THR A 20 -5.68 25.94 -36.66
C THR A 20 -5.79 26.26 -38.16
N GLY A 21 -7.01 26.27 -38.70
CA GLY A 21 -7.32 26.59 -40.10
C GLY A 21 -7.28 25.40 -41.06
N LYS A 22 -6.77 24.24 -40.61
CA LYS A 22 -6.69 22.99 -41.40
C LYS A 22 -7.81 21.99 -41.10
N ILE A 23 -8.02 21.66 -39.83
CA ILE A 23 -8.90 20.57 -39.36
C ILE A 23 -10.18 21.14 -38.72
N ALA A 24 -11.31 20.45 -38.87
CA ALA A 24 -12.59 20.75 -38.20
C ALA A 24 -13.11 22.20 -38.37
N ARG A 25 -12.88 22.81 -39.54
CA ARG A 25 -13.19 24.23 -39.85
C ARG A 25 -14.68 24.64 -39.73
N GLN A 26 -15.59 23.68 -39.61
CA GLN A 26 -17.01 23.96 -39.38
C GLN A 26 -17.34 24.28 -37.92
N ALA A 27 -16.47 23.92 -36.97
CA ALA A 27 -16.63 24.32 -35.58
C ALA A 27 -16.48 25.86 -35.45
N ASP A 28 -17.04 26.44 -34.39
CA ASP A 28 -16.80 27.86 -34.09
C ASP A 28 -15.31 28.08 -33.82
N GLY A 29 -14.64 27.18 -33.08
CA GLY A 29 -13.18 27.12 -32.99
C GLY A 29 -12.64 25.70 -33.00
N ALA A 30 -11.46 25.49 -33.57
CA ALA A 30 -10.79 24.20 -33.60
C ALA A 30 -9.27 24.37 -33.57
N VAL A 31 -8.59 23.70 -32.64
CA VAL A 31 -7.13 23.75 -32.49
C VAL A 31 -6.58 22.34 -32.35
N LEU A 32 -5.55 22.04 -33.13
CA LEU A 32 -4.70 20.87 -32.93
C LEU A 32 -3.54 21.29 -32.03
N ALA A 33 -3.57 20.84 -30.77
CA ALA A 33 -2.53 21.13 -29.79
C ALA A 33 -1.58 19.94 -29.67
N THR A 34 -0.27 20.20 -29.75
CA THR A 34 0.78 19.18 -29.64
C THR A 34 1.81 19.61 -28.60
N TYR A 35 2.10 18.76 -27.61
CA TYR A 35 3.16 18.97 -26.63
C TYR A 35 4.10 17.77 -26.63
N GLY A 36 5.35 17.97 -27.02
CA GLY A 36 6.21 16.84 -27.39
C GLY A 36 5.66 16.16 -28.64
N GLU A 37 5.26 14.88 -28.50
CA GLU A 37 4.58 14.12 -29.55
C GLU A 37 3.11 13.77 -29.20
N THR A 38 2.69 14.02 -27.96
CA THR A 38 1.27 13.95 -27.55
C THR A 38 0.45 15.05 -28.24
N THR A 39 -0.61 14.65 -28.94
CA THR A 39 -1.44 15.53 -29.77
C THR A 39 -2.93 15.35 -29.48
N VAL A 40 -3.63 16.46 -29.27
CA VAL A 40 -5.07 16.51 -28.98
C VAL A 40 -5.76 17.49 -29.92
N LEU A 41 -6.80 17.03 -30.61
CA LEU A 41 -7.71 17.90 -31.36
C LEU A 41 -8.80 18.43 -30.42
N CYS A 42 -8.85 19.74 -30.24
CA CYS A 42 -9.84 20.41 -29.41
C CYS A 42 -10.78 21.26 -30.28
N THR A 43 -12.08 21.10 -30.11
CA THR A 43 -13.10 21.88 -30.82
C THR A 43 -14.07 22.54 -29.84
N ALA A 44 -14.56 23.71 -30.20
CA ALA A 44 -15.60 24.44 -29.48
C ALA A 44 -16.72 24.81 -30.46
N VAL A 45 -17.96 24.51 -30.08
CA VAL A 45 -19.17 24.83 -30.84
C VAL A 45 -20.22 25.35 -29.88
N ALA A 46 -20.92 26.42 -30.25
CA ALA A 46 -22.07 26.88 -29.51
C ALA A 46 -23.29 27.11 -30.42
N ALA A 47 -24.48 26.85 -29.89
CA ALA A 47 -25.72 27.24 -30.52
C ALA A 47 -25.78 28.77 -30.64
N LYS A 48 -26.32 29.31 -31.74
CA LYS A 48 -26.45 30.77 -31.92
C LYS A 48 -27.55 31.40 -31.06
N SER A 49 -28.46 30.59 -30.52
CA SER A 49 -29.52 31.02 -29.59
C SER A 49 -29.67 30.02 -28.44
N ALA A 50 -30.13 30.50 -27.29
CA ALA A 50 -30.51 29.67 -26.16
C ALA A 50 -31.89 29.02 -26.40
N LYS A 51 -32.10 27.82 -25.84
CA LYS A 51 -33.42 27.16 -25.85
C LYS A 51 -34.43 27.96 -25.02
N ALA A 52 -35.69 27.98 -25.45
CA ALA A 52 -36.76 28.61 -24.68
C ALA A 52 -36.87 27.96 -23.28
N GLY A 53 -37.00 28.80 -22.24
CA GLY A 53 -37.08 28.33 -20.85
C GLY A 53 -35.76 27.86 -20.21
N GLN A 54 -34.62 27.96 -20.90
CA GLN A 54 -33.32 27.55 -20.38
C GLN A 54 -32.92 28.38 -19.14
N ASP A 55 -32.79 27.72 -17.99
CA ASP A 55 -32.54 28.33 -16.68
C ASP A 55 -31.10 28.17 -16.18
N PHE A 56 -30.35 27.18 -16.69
CA PHE A 56 -28.92 26.98 -16.46
C PHE A 56 -28.08 27.19 -17.72
N PHE A 57 -26.74 27.25 -17.60
CA PHE A 57 -25.82 27.28 -18.75
C PHE A 57 -25.41 25.85 -19.18
N PRO A 58 -25.88 25.36 -20.35
CA PRO A 58 -25.60 24.01 -20.85
C PRO A 58 -24.21 23.92 -21.52
N LEU A 59 -23.17 24.00 -20.71
CA LEU A 59 -21.80 23.64 -21.11
C LEU A 59 -21.55 22.15 -20.93
N THR A 60 -21.11 21.49 -21.99
CA THR A 60 -20.65 20.09 -21.99
C THR A 60 -19.22 20.00 -22.51
N VAL A 61 -18.31 19.51 -21.66
CA VAL A 61 -16.96 19.13 -22.09
C VAL A 61 -16.88 17.61 -22.25
N ASN A 62 -16.33 17.15 -23.38
CA ASN A 62 -16.07 15.74 -23.65
C ASN A 62 -14.61 15.55 -24.03
N TYR A 63 -13.83 15.08 -23.08
CA TYR A 63 -12.49 14.55 -23.35
C TYR A 63 -12.61 13.06 -23.67
N GLN A 64 -11.96 12.62 -24.75
CA GLN A 64 -11.96 11.23 -25.19
C GLN A 64 -10.58 10.78 -25.66
N GLU A 65 -10.21 9.58 -25.24
CA GLU A 65 -8.99 8.89 -25.64
C GLU A 65 -9.32 7.89 -26.74
N LYS A 66 -8.49 7.87 -27.77
CA LYS A 66 -8.57 6.84 -28.82
C LYS A 66 -7.38 5.92 -28.67
N THR A 67 -7.59 4.61 -28.59
CA THR A 67 -6.49 3.66 -28.32
C THR A 67 -5.47 3.63 -29.45
N PHE A 68 -5.88 4.02 -30.67
CA PHE A 68 -4.95 4.21 -31.78
C PHE A 68 -3.91 5.30 -31.49
N ALA A 69 -4.17 6.25 -30.58
CA ALA A 69 -3.22 7.28 -30.19
C ALA A 69 -1.95 6.68 -29.56
N ALA A 70 -2.06 5.47 -28.97
CA ALA A 70 -0.94 4.69 -28.46
C ALA A 70 -0.64 3.45 -29.33
N GLY A 71 -1.16 3.39 -30.56
CA GLY A 71 -0.98 2.24 -31.46
C GLY A 71 -1.66 0.94 -31.02
N LYS A 72 -2.71 1.02 -30.17
CA LYS A 72 -3.39 -0.14 -29.58
C LYS A 72 -4.81 -0.33 -30.16
N ILE A 73 -5.27 -1.59 -30.17
CA ILE A 73 -6.68 -1.95 -30.38
C ILE A 73 -7.33 -2.12 -28.99
N PRO A 74 -8.56 -1.62 -28.73
CA PRO A 74 -9.18 -1.70 -27.40
C PRO A 74 -9.30 -3.14 -26.88
N GLY A 75 -9.05 -3.36 -25.59
CA GLY A 75 -9.08 -4.69 -24.97
C GLY A 75 -10.47 -5.33 -24.93
N GLY A 76 -11.53 -4.52 -24.86
CA GLY A 76 -12.92 -4.96 -24.73
C GLY A 76 -13.43 -5.90 -25.84
N PHE A 77 -14.57 -6.57 -25.58
CA PHE A 77 -15.14 -7.57 -26.50
C PHE A 77 -15.38 -7.04 -27.93
N PHE A 78 -15.88 -5.81 -28.05
CA PHE A 78 -16.22 -5.18 -29.34
C PHE A 78 -15.02 -4.57 -30.08
N LYS A 79 -13.83 -4.53 -29.49
CA LYS A 79 -12.61 -3.91 -30.08
C LYS A 79 -12.83 -2.46 -30.55
N ARG A 80 -13.68 -1.73 -29.81
CA ARG A 80 -14.03 -0.33 -30.03
C ARG A 80 -14.19 0.37 -28.69
N GLU A 81 -13.76 1.62 -28.59
CA GLU A 81 -13.97 2.46 -27.42
C GLU A 81 -15.47 2.69 -27.20
N GLY A 82 -15.92 2.51 -25.95
CA GLY A 82 -17.33 2.50 -25.58
C GLY A 82 -17.70 3.66 -24.68
N ARG A 83 -18.25 3.34 -23.49
CA ARG A 83 -18.54 4.33 -22.45
C ARG A 83 -17.25 5.04 -22.01
N PRO A 84 -17.33 6.32 -21.58
CA PRO A 84 -16.17 7.02 -21.05
C PRO A 84 -15.52 6.28 -19.88
N SER A 85 -14.20 6.24 -19.87
CA SER A 85 -13.40 5.76 -18.75
C SER A 85 -13.44 6.73 -17.56
N GLU A 86 -12.89 6.30 -16.42
CA GLU A 86 -12.71 7.18 -15.27
C GLU A 86 -11.80 8.38 -15.64
N LYS A 87 -10.66 8.12 -16.29
CA LYS A 87 -9.73 9.17 -16.76
C LYS A 87 -10.45 10.15 -17.69
N GLU A 88 -11.22 9.66 -18.66
CA GLU A 88 -11.94 10.52 -19.60
C GLU A 88 -12.97 11.42 -18.90
N THR A 89 -13.69 10.87 -17.93
CA THR A 89 -14.68 11.61 -17.13
C THR A 89 -14.03 12.66 -16.23
N LEU A 90 -12.92 12.30 -15.58
CA LEU A 90 -12.17 13.18 -14.69
C LEU A 90 -11.50 14.32 -15.47
N THR A 91 -10.87 14.03 -16.61
CA THR A 91 -10.24 15.04 -17.46
C THR A 91 -11.29 15.97 -18.08
N SER A 92 -12.45 15.45 -18.47
CA SER A 92 -13.58 16.29 -18.90
C SER A 92 -13.99 17.28 -17.80
N ARG A 93 -14.04 16.84 -16.54
CA ARG A 93 -14.32 17.72 -15.39
C ARG A 93 -13.20 18.72 -15.12
N LEU A 94 -11.97 18.27 -15.24
CA LEU A 94 -10.77 19.09 -15.04
C LEU A 94 -10.73 20.27 -16.02
N ILE A 95 -11.18 20.07 -17.26
CA ILE A 95 -11.27 21.14 -18.26
C ILE A 95 -12.51 22.02 -18.03
N ASP A 96 -13.66 21.43 -17.68
CA ASP A 96 -14.93 22.15 -17.45
C ASP A 96 -14.82 23.19 -16.32
N ARG A 97 -14.22 22.80 -15.19
CA ARG A 97 -14.12 23.62 -13.96
C ARG A 97 -13.53 25.02 -14.19
N PRO A 98 -12.34 25.19 -14.80
CA PRO A 98 -11.74 26.51 -15.00
C PRO A 98 -12.37 27.32 -16.15
N ILE A 99 -13.00 26.69 -17.16
CA ILE A 99 -13.61 27.44 -18.28
C ILE A 99 -15.03 27.92 -17.95
N ARG A 100 -15.80 27.17 -17.14
CA ARG A 100 -17.20 27.46 -16.83
C ARG A 100 -17.42 28.87 -16.23
N PRO A 101 -16.65 29.36 -15.26
CA PRO A 101 -16.86 30.69 -14.68
C PRO A 101 -16.48 31.84 -15.62
N LEU A 102 -15.80 31.56 -16.74
CA LEU A 102 -15.34 32.57 -17.69
C LEU A 102 -16.30 32.84 -18.84
N PHE A 103 -17.45 32.17 -18.91
CA PHE A 103 -18.49 32.57 -19.85
C PHE A 103 -19.20 33.82 -19.33
N VAL A 104 -19.47 34.76 -20.24
CA VAL A 104 -20.08 36.04 -19.87
C VAL A 104 -21.40 35.80 -19.11
N PRO A 105 -21.63 36.48 -17.96
CA PRO A 105 -22.83 36.28 -17.16
C PRO A 105 -24.11 36.41 -17.98
N GLY A 106 -25.03 35.44 -17.82
CA GLY A 106 -26.29 35.38 -18.57
C GLY A 106 -26.20 34.61 -19.90
N PHE A 107 -25.01 34.20 -20.35
CA PHE A 107 -24.86 33.33 -21.51
C PHE A 107 -25.43 31.92 -21.21
N ARG A 108 -26.40 31.48 -22.03
CA ARG A 108 -27.14 30.21 -21.82
C ARG A 108 -27.25 29.37 -23.08
N ASN A 109 -26.44 29.67 -24.09
CA ASN A 109 -26.46 28.91 -25.33
C ASN A 109 -25.78 27.56 -25.10
N GLU A 110 -26.33 26.50 -25.68
CA GLU A 110 -25.73 25.17 -25.65
C GLU A 110 -24.33 25.21 -26.23
N THR A 111 -23.34 24.87 -25.41
CA THR A 111 -21.93 24.96 -25.75
C THR A 111 -21.27 23.62 -25.52
N GLN A 112 -20.58 23.12 -26.53
CA GLN A 112 -19.88 21.85 -26.48
C GLN A 112 -18.39 22.05 -26.78
N VAL A 113 -17.56 21.51 -25.91
CA VAL A 113 -16.12 21.39 -26.11
C VAL A 113 -15.76 19.92 -26.23
N VAL A 114 -15.08 19.53 -27.31
CA VAL A 114 -14.66 18.14 -27.54
C VAL A 114 -13.14 18.08 -27.68
N CYS A 115 -12.49 17.28 -26.86
CA CYS A 115 -11.05 17.05 -26.87
C CYS A 115 -10.80 15.59 -27.25
N THR A 116 -10.16 15.34 -28.38
CA THR A 116 -9.87 13.98 -28.86
C THR A 116 -8.36 13.77 -28.90
N VAL A 117 -7.86 12.84 -28.09
CA VAL A 117 -6.45 12.46 -28.13
C VAL A 117 -6.20 11.66 -29.41
N LEU A 118 -5.26 12.13 -30.23
CA LEU A 118 -4.93 11.56 -31.53
C LEU A 118 -3.56 10.86 -31.55
N SER A 119 -2.64 11.28 -30.68
CA SER A 119 -1.32 10.70 -30.50
C SER A 119 -0.92 10.84 -29.03
N HIS A 120 -0.29 9.82 -28.46
CA HIS A 120 0.20 9.80 -27.09
C HIS A 120 1.64 9.27 -27.07
N ASP A 121 2.57 10.05 -26.53
CA ASP A 121 4.01 9.76 -26.61
C ASP A 121 4.57 8.95 -25.43
N LEU A 122 3.70 8.58 -24.49
CA LEU A 122 4.01 7.83 -23.26
C LEU A 122 4.87 8.60 -22.25
N GLU A 123 5.14 9.89 -22.50
CA GLU A 123 5.87 10.76 -21.57
C GLU A 123 4.98 11.90 -21.05
N ASN A 124 4.17 12.50 -21.92
CA ASN A 124 3.40 13.71 -21.68
C ASN A 124 1.91 13.37 -21.54
N ASP A 125 1.36 13.57 -20.33
CA ASP A 125 -0.07 13.36 -20.11
C ASP A 125 -0.90 14.33 -20.98
N PRO A 126 -1.88 13.81 -21.75
CA PRO A 126 -2.73 14.61 -22.64
C PRO A 126 -3.68 15.57 -21.93
N ASP A 127 -3.89 15.48 -20.62
CA ASP A 127 -4.83 16.32 -19.88
C ASP A 127 -4.48 17.82 -19.94
N VAL A 128 -3.21 18.18 -19.71
CA VAL A 128 -2.68 19.55 -19.82
C VAL A 128 -2.79 20.05 -21.26
N VAL A 129 -2.50 19.18 -22.23
CA VAL A 129 -2.58 19.51 -23.66
C VAL A 129 -4.02 19.80 -24.08
N ALA A 130 -4.97 18.99 -23.61
CA ALA A 130 -6.39 19.16 -23.85
C ALA A 130 -6.95 20.43 -23.20
N LEU A 131 -6.49 20.78 -22.00
CA LEU A 131 -6.86 22.03 -21.33
C LEU A 131 -6.43 23.25 -22.15
N ILE A 132 -5.16 23.28 -22.57
CA ILE A 132 -4.59 24.37 -23.37
C ILE A 132 -5.28 24.45 -24.74
N GLY A 133 -5.47 23.32 -25.42
CA GLY A 133 -6.14 23.26 -26.72
C GLY A 133 -7.60 23.69 -26.66
N SER A 134 -8.32 23.35 -25.58
CA SER A 134 -9.70 23.80 -25.35
C SER A 134 -9.79 25.31 -25.15
N SER A 135 -8.87 25.86 -24.35
CA SER A 135 -8.75 27.31 -24.15
C SER A 135 -8.48 28.04 -25.47
N ALA A 136 -7.53 27.55 -26.27
CA ALA A 136 -7.23 28.11 -27.58
C ALA A 136 -8.44 28.03 -28.53
N ALA A 137 -9.11 26.88 -28.59
CA ALA A 137 -10.30 26.69 -29.42
C ALA A 137 -11.46 27.63 -29.03
N LEU A 138 -11.71 27.82 -27.74
CA LEU A 138 -12.72 28.78 -27.26
C LEU A 138 -12.32 30.22 -27.60
N THR A 139 -11.06 30.58 -27.40
CA THR A 139 -10.57 31.95 -27.63
C THR A 139 -10.70 32.36 -29.10
N ILE A 140 -10.41 31.47 -30.05
CA ILE A 140 -10.54 31.79 -31.49
C ILE A 140 -11.98 31.70 -32.03
N SER A 141 -12.94 31.25 -31.21
CA SER A 141 -14.29 30.90 -31.68
C SER A 141 -15.24 32.08 -31.86
N GLY A 142 -14.94 33.22 -31.22
CA GLY A 142 -15.86 34.35 -31.08
C GLY A 142 -16.98 34.14 -30.05
N ILE A 143 -17.11 32.96 -29.44
CA ILE A 143 -18.06 32.69 -28.36
C ILE A 143 -17.75 33.61 -27.17
N PRO A 144 -18.74 34.16 -26.44
CA PRO A 144 -18.52 35.04 -25.29
C PRO A 144 -17.82 34.38 -24.09
N PHE A 145 -16.51 34.27 -24.20
CA PHE A 145 -15.60 33.63 -23.26
C PHE A 145 -14.49 34.61 -22.86
N MET A 146 -14.34 34.86 -21.56
CA MET A 146 -13.43 35.83 -20.96
C MET A 146 -12.02 35.27 -20.70
N GLY A 147 -11.64 34.18 -21.38
CA GLY A 147 -10.28 33.65 -21.33
C GLY A 147 -9.29 34.47 -22.19
N PRO A 148 -8.11 33.91 -22.54
CA PRO A 148 -7.75 32.50 -22.40
C PRO A 148 -7.34 32.09 -20.99
N ILE A 149 -7.40 30.77 -20.75
CA ILE A 149 -6.73 30.11 -19.63
C ILE A 149 -5.53 29.31 -20.11
N ALA A 150 -4.62 29.01 -19.20
CA ALA A 150 -3.68 27.90 -19.34
C ALA A 150 -3.62 27.12 -18.03
N GLY A 151 -3.00 25.96 -18.07
CA GLY A 151 -2.72 25.19 -16.87
C GLY A 151 -1.50 24.31 -17.06
N CYS A 152 -0.98 23.81 -15.95
CA CYS A 152 0.20 22.97 -15.92
C CYS A 152 0.14 21.99 -14.76
N ARG A 153 0.99 20.97 -14.84
CA ARG A 153 1.22 20.02 -13.76
C ARG A 153 2.51 20.39 -13.02
N VAL A 154 2.50 20.33 -11.70
CA VAL A 154 3.64 20.65 -10.84
C VAL A 154 3.96 19.42 -9.99
N GLY A 155 5.20 18.94 -10.13
CA GLY A 155 5.79 17.93 -9.27
C GLY A 155 6.65 18.55 -8.17
N TYR A 156 6.95 17.76 -7.14
CA TYR A 156 7.89 18.12 -6.07
C TYR A 156 8.90 16.98 -5.88
N ILE A 157 10.10 17.17 -6.43
CA ILE A 157 11.16 16.16 -6.51
C ILE A 157 12.43 16.77 -5.90
N ASP A 158 13.08 16.07 -4.99
CA ASP A 158 14.32 16.51 -4.33
C ASP A 158 14.24 17.93 -3.72
N GLY A 159 13.07 18.29 -3.19
CA GLY A 159 12.82 19.60 -2.58
C GLY A 159 12.56 20.74 -3.57
N GLN A 160 12.41 20.45 -4.87
CA GLN A 160 12.23 21.44 -5.92
C GLN A 160 10.91 21.25 -6.68
N TYR A 161 10.29 22.37 -7.09
CA TYR A 161 9.14 22.35 -8.00
C TYR A 161 9.59 22.00 -9.41
N VAL A 162 8.94 21.01 -10.02
CA VAL A 162 9.21 20.56 -11.40
C VAL A 162 7.98 20.82 -12.26
N LEU A 163 8.16 21.56 -13.35
CA LEU A 163 7.10 21.86 -14.32
C LEU A 163 6.85 20.67 -15.24
N ASN A 164 5.59 20.25 -15.36
CA ASN A 164 5.10 19.17 -16.20
C ASN A 164 5.98 17.91 -16.12
N PRO A 165 6.17 17.30 -14.94
CA PRO A 165 6.95 16.06 -14.84
C PRO A 165 6.38 15.01 -15.80
N THR A 166 7.28 14.27 -16.46
CA THR A 166 6.86 13.17 -17.35
C THR A 166 6.26 12.03 -16.54
N LEU A 167 5.50 11.16 -17.20
CA LEU A 167 4.89 9.97 -16.60
C LEU A 167 5.91 9.11 -15.84
N ASP A 168 7.13 8.97 -16.37
CA ASP A 168 8.22 8.22 -15.71
C ASP A 168 8.78 8.93 -14.46
N ARG A 169 8.74 10.27 -14.43
CA ARG A 169 9.24 11.05 -13.29
C ARG A 169 8.19 11.20 -12.19
N LEU A 170 6.90 11.20 -12.53
CA LEU A 170 5.81 11.43 -11.57
C LEU A 170 5.81 10.46 -10.37
N PRO A 171 6.10 9.15 -10.52
CA PRO A 171 6.20 8.22 -9.38
C PRO A 171 7.24 8.60 -8.32
N SER A 172 8.33 9.27 -8.73
CA SER A 172 9.35 9.79 -7.80
C SER A 172 8.98 11.13 -7.16
N SER A 173 7.90 11.76 -7.62
CA SER A 173 7.38 13.00 -7.04
C SER A 173 6.66 12.76 -5.70
N GLN A 174 6.72 13.76 -4.83
CA GLN A 174 5.91 13.86 -3.62
C GLN A 174 4.61 14.65 -3.84
N LEU A 175 4.48 15.29 -5.00
CA LEU A 175 3.33 16.10 -5.38
C LEU A 175 2.89 15.77 -6.81
N ASP A 176 1.60 15.63 -7.00
CA ASP A 176 0.96 15.67 -8.30
C ASP A 176 -0.13 16.75 -8.25
N LEU A 177 0.19 17.96 -8.70
CA LEU A 177 -0.71 19.10 -8.65
C LEU A 177 -0.97 19.63 -10.05
N LEU A 178 -2.21 19.67 -10.48
CA LEU A 178 -2.63 20.39 -11.67
C LEU A 178 -3.26 21.72 -11.24
N VAL A 179 -2.80 22.80 -11.87
CA VAL A 179 -3.32 24.16 -11.65
C VAL A 179 -3.66 24.81 -12.98
N ALA A 180 -4.78 25.50 -13.04
CA ALA A 180 -5.24 26.26 -14.20
C ALA A 180 -5.73 27.65 -13.80
N GLY A 181 -5.53 28.63 -14.67
CA GLY A 181 -5.90 30.02 -14.41
C GLY A 181 -5.74 30.94 -15.60
N THR A 182 -6.01 32.21 -15.36
CA THR A 182 -5.87 33.33 -16.31
C THR A 182 -4.55 34.07 -16.09
N GLY A 183 -4.36 35.18 -16.83
CA GLY A 183 -3.27 36.12 -16.57
C GLY A 183 -3.36 36.77 -15.18
N GLU A 184 -4.56 36.92 -14.62
CA GLU A 184 -4.79 37.59 -13.33
C GLU A 184 -4.60 36.65 -12.13
N GLY A 185 -5.04 35.39 -12.25
CA GLY A 185 -5.05 34.50 -11.10
C GLY A 185 -5.40 33.06 -11.43
N VAL A 186 -5.34 32.22 -10.40
CA VAL A 186 -5.71 30.81 -10.47
C VAL A 186 -7.24 30.68 -10.42
N LEU A 187 -7.77 29.72 -11.19
CA LEU A 187 -9.19 29.38 -11.21
C LEU A 187 -9.47 28.00 -10.63
N MET A 188 -8.54 27.07 -10.82
CA MET A 188 -8.73 25.68 -10.42
C MET A 188 -7.42 25.04 -9.98
N VAL A 189 -7.49 24.27 -8.89
CA VAL A 189 -6.42 23.38 -8.41
C VAL A 189 -7.00 21.99 -8.16
N GLU A 190 -6.23 20.97 -8.50
CA GLU A 190 -6.51 19.57 -8.19
C GLU A 190 -5.18 18.88 -7.86
N SER A 191 -5.04 18.28 -6.68
CA SER A 191 -3.77 17.64 -6.29
C SER A 191 -3.87 16.37 -5.46
N GLU A 192 -2.84 15.56 -5.57
CA GLU A 192 -2.46 14.46 -4.65
C GLU A 192 -1.05 14.75 -4.11
N ALA A 193 -0.82 14.59 -2.81
CA ALA A 193 0.43 14.93 -2.15
C ALA A 193 0.81 13.91 -1.06
N LYS A 194 2.11 13.71 -0.83
CA LYS A 194 2.64 12.82 0.21
C LYS A 194 2.92 13.60 1.51
N GLU A 195 1.85 14.05 2.18
CA GLU A 195 1.90 14.82 3.44
C GLU A 195 2.80 16.08 3.37
N LEU A 196 2.58 16.94 2.37
CA LEU A 196 3.34 18.19 2.20
C LEU A 196 2.74 19.35 3.00
N SER A 197 3.56 20.31 3.43
CA SER A 197 3.08 21.47 4.18
C SER A 197 2.23 22.41 3.32
N GLU A 198 1.34 23.18 3.95
CA GLU A 198 0.53 24.20 3.29
C GLU A 198 1.39 25.22 2.50
N GLU A 199 2.59 25.54 3.00
CA GLU A 199 3.56 26.42 2.32
C GLU A 199 4.06 25.81 1.00
N VAL A 200 4.41 24.51 1.00
CA VAL A 200 4.85 23.82 -0.22
C VAL A 200 3.70 23.72 -1.23
N MET A 201 2.49 23.45 -0.75
CA MET A 201 1.29 23.41 -1.60
C MET A 201 1.01 24.76 -2.25
N LEU A 202 1.03 25.85 -1.48
CA LEU A 202 0.85 27.21 -1.98
C LEU A 202 1.97 27.60 -2.97
N GLY A 203 3.22 27.29 -2.62
CA GLY A 203 4.35 27.53 -3.50
C GLY A 203 4.24 26.81 -4.84
N ALA A 204 3.70 25.60 -4.86
CA ALA A 204 3.42 24.86 -6.10
C ALA A 204 2.34 25.54 -6.96
N VAL A 205 1.27 26.06 -6.34
CA VAL A 205 0.22 26.83 -7.04
C VAL A 205 0.80 28.10 -7.67
N THR A 206 1.57 28.88 -6.91
CA THR A 206 2.23 30.11 -7.39
C THR A 206 3.25 29.80 -8.49
N PHE A 207 4.05 28.73 -8.31
CA PHE A 207 4.99 28.26 -9.33
C PHE A 207 4.26 27.90 -10.62
N GLY A 208 3.16 27.16 -10.56
CA GLY A 208 2.38 26.79 -11.74
C GLY A 208 1.78 28.01 -12.44
N HIS A 209 1.15 28.93 -11.68
CA HIS A 209 0.55 30.17 -12.22
C HIS A 209 1.56 31.00 -13.01
N LYS A 210 2.77 31.19 -12.45
CA LYS A 210 3.86 31.89 -13.13
C LYS A 210 4.31 31.19 -14.41
N ASN A 211 4.42 29.86 -14.38
CA ASN A 211 5.04 29.10 -15.46
C ASN A 211 4.11 28.84 -16.66
N PHE A 212 2.78 28.94 -16.50
CA PHE A 212 1.87 28.84 -17.65
C PHE A 212 1.57 30.17 -18.34
N GLN A 213 2.03 31.32 -17.81
CA GLN A 213 1.82 32.63 -18.43
C GLN A 213 2.30 32.71 -19.90
N PRO A 214 3.47 32.14 -20.28
CA PRO A 214 3.89 32.14 -21.68
C PRO A 214 2.92 31.41 -22.62
N VAL A 215 2.17 30.43 -22.10
CA VAL A 215 1.16 29.68 -22.88
C VAL A 215 -0.07 30.55 -23.12
N ILE A 216 -0.53 31.30 -22.11
CA ILE A 216 -1.63 32.27 -22.24
C ILE A 216 -1.27 33.28 -23.33
N GLN A 217 -0.06 33.84 -23.28
CA GLN A 217 0.42 34.80 -24.27
C GLN A 217 0.44 34.18 -25.69
N ALA A 218 0.89 32.93 -25.84
CA ALA A 218 0.87 32.24 -27.12
C ALA A 218 -0.55 32.02 -27.67
N ILE A 219 -1.55 31.80 -26.82
CA ILE A 219 -2.97 31.69 -27.23
C ILE A 219 -3.50 33.04 -27.69
N ILE A 220 -3.18 34.13 -26.98
CA ILE A 220 -3.57 35.50 -27.36
C ILE A 220 -2.99 35.85 -28.73
N GLU A 221 -1.69 35.63 -28.94
CA GLU A 221 -1.02 35.91 -30.21
C GLU A 221 -1.59 35.07 -31.37
N LEU A 222 -2.01 33.83 -31.10
CA LEU A 222 -2.72 33.03 -32.11
C LEU A 222 -4.08 33.67 -32.43
N ALA A 223 -4.85 34.05 -31.41
CA ALA A 223 -6.17 34.65 -31.57
C ALA A 223 -6.11 35.99 -32.34
N GLU A 224 -5.13 36.85 -32.07
CA GLU A 224 -4.91 38.10 -32.80
C GLU A 224 -4.75 37.90 -34.32
N THR A 225 -4.27 36.72 -34.74
CA THR A 225 -4.05 36.42 -36.17
C THR A 225 -5.23 35.73 -36.86
N CYS A 226 -6.08 35.00 -36.11
CA CYS A 226 -7.04 34.08 -36.72
C CYS A 226 -8.38 33.91 -36.00
N ALA A 227 -8.63 34.63 -34.91
CA ALA A 227 -9.91 34.55 -34.21
C ALA A 227 -11.06 35.02 -35.11
N LYS A 228 -12.22 34.40 -34.92
CA LYS A 228 -13.47 34.86 -35.55
C LYS A 228 -14.01 36.09 -34.82
N ASP A 229 -14.84 36.86 -35.51
CA ASP A 229 -15.51 38.02 -34.92
C ASP A 229 -16.27 37.62 -33.63
N PRO A 230 -16.11 38.39 -32.55
CA PRO A 230 -16.87 38.17 -31.32
C PRO A 230 -18.37 38.23 -31.58
N TRP A 231 -19.13 37.36 -30.91
CA TRP A 231 -20.58 37.38 -31.03
C TRP A 231 -21.17 38.58 -30.29
N ASN A 232 -22.22 39.17 -30.87
CA ASN A 232 -22.99 40.20 -30.18
C ASN A 232 -23.66 39.63 -28.94
N LEU A 233 -23.45 40.28 -27.81
CA LEU A 233 -24.14 39.99 -26.56
C LEU A 233 -25.52 40.65 -26.56
N ALA A 234 -26.51 39.99 -25.97
CA ALA A 234 -27.79 40.62 -25.73
C ALA A 234 -27.63 41.72 -24.66
N GLU A 235 -28.24 42.88 -24.90
CA GLU A 235 -28.26 43.94 -23.89
C GLU A 235 -29.09 43.51 -22.68
N PRO A 236 -28.68 43.90 -21.45
CA PRO A 236 -29.50 43.70 -20.27
C PRO A 236 -30.88 44.38 -20.43
N PRO A 237 -31.97 43.79 -19.92
CA PRO A 237 -33.28 44.42 -19.97
C PRO A 237 -33.29 45.80 -19.27
N ALA A 238 -33.85 46.82 -19.93
CA ALA A 238 -33.85 48.21 -19.43
C ALA A 238 -34.53 48.38 -18.06
N ASN A 239 -35.49 47.52 -17.71
CA ASN A 239 -36.23 47.53 -16.45
C ASN A 239 -35.55 46.78 -15.30
N LYS A 240 -34.37 46.16 -15.52
CA LYS A 240 -33.66 45.34 -14.51
C LYS A 240 -33.51 46.06 -13.17
N ALA A 241 -32.94 47.27 -13.17
CA ALA A 241 -32.68 48.03 -11.94
C ALA A 241 -33.96 48.39 -11.17
N THR A 242 -35.04 48.67 -11.89
CA THR A 242 -36.35 49.00 -11.30
C THR A 242 -36.96 47.78 -10.60
N ILE A 243 -36.91 46.62 -11.27
CA ILE A 243 -37.38 45.34 -10.72
C ILE A 243 -36.55 44.93 -9.50
N GLU A 244 -35.23 45.09 -9.57
CA GLU A 244 -34.30 44.77 -8.48
C GLU A 244 -34.58 45.61 -7.22
N GLY A 245 -34.78 46.93 -7.37
CA GLY A 245 -35.16 47.80 -6.26
C GLY A 245 -36.49 47.40 -5.63
N ARG A 246 -37.52 47.17 -6.46
CA ARG A 246 -38.85 46.76 -5.98
C ARG A 246 -38.84 45.40 -5.26
N LEU A 247 -38.03 44.44 -5.74
CA LEU A 247 -37.83 43.15 -5.09
C LEU A 247 -37.19 43.30 -3.71
N ARG A 248 -36.12 44.08 -3.62
CA ARG A 248 -35.42 44.35 -2.37
C ARG A 248 -36.34 44.95 -1.32
N ASP A 249 -37.09 45.98 -1.68
CA ASP A 249 -37.95 46.70 -0.74
C ASP A 249 -39.12 45.84 -0.24
N ALA A 250 -39.73 45.07 -1.14
CA ALA A 250 -40.94 44.29 -0.81
C ALA A 250 -40.62 42.95 -0.11
N ILE A 251 -39.57 42.24 -0.54
CA ILE A 251 -39.30 40.85 -0.15
C ILE A 251 -37.99 40.70 0.64
N GLY A 252 -37.08 41.69 0.58
CA GLY A 252 -35.79 41.65 1.30
C GLY A 252 -35.91 41.27 2.78
N PRO A 253 -36.81 41.90 3.57
CA PRO A 253 -37.02 41.53 4.97
C PRO A 253 -37.48 40.07 5.18
N GLN A 254 -38.28 39.53 4.25
CA GLN A 254 -38.71 38.13 4.30
C GLN A 254 -37.55 37.17 4.03
N VAL A 255 -36.69 37.50 3.05
CA VAL A 255 -35.50 36.72 2.71
C VAL A 255 -34.49 36.75 3.86
N GLU A 256 -34.27 37.92 4.47
CA GLU A 256 -33.41 38.05 5.64
C GLU A 256 -33.92 37.21 6.82
N ALA A 257 -35.23 37.26 7.10
CA ALA A 257 -35.83 36.42 8.14
C ALA A 257 -35.76 34.92 7.81
N ALA A 258 -35.84 34.54 6.54
CA ALA A 258 -35.69 33.15 6.10
C ALA A 258 -34.26 32.65 6.34
N TYR A 259 -33.22 33.45 6.05
CA TYR A 259 -31.82 33.07 6.30
C TYR A 259 -31.42 33.05 7.78
N ARG A 260 -32.24 33.58 8.68
CA ARG A 260 -32.08 33.40 10.14
C ARG A 260 -32.62 32.05 10.62
N GLU A 261 -33.34 31.31 9.79
CA GLU A 261 -33.77 29.95 10.09
C GLU A 261 -32.60 28.97 9.94
N ARG A 262 -32.31 28.20 11.00
CA ARG A 262 -31.15 27.32 11.07
C ARG A 262 -31.42 25.99 10.37
N ASN A 263 -32.61 25.45 10.52
CA ASN A 263 -32.98 24.18 9.87
C ASN A 263 -33.02 24.37 8.35
N LYS A 264 -32.26 23.56 7.61
CA LYS A 264 -32.15 23.67 6.14
C LYS A 264 -33.51 23.55 5.44
N GLN A 265 -34.32 22.59 5.84
CA GLN A 265 -35.60 22.31 5.18
C GLN A 265 -36.61 23.43 5.45
N GLU A 266 -36.70 23.92 6.68
CA GLU A 266 -37.57 25.04 7.03
C GLU A 266 -37.14 26.34 6.33
N ARG A 267 -35.82 26.58 6.24
CA ARG A 267 -35.26 27.70 5.49
C ARG A 267 -35.65 27.64 4.01
N SER A 268 -35.50 26.46 3.37
CA SER A 268 -35.92 26.26 1.98
C SER A 268 -37.40 26.58 1.78
N ASN A 269 -38.28 26.08 2.66
CA ASN A 269 -39.72 26.33 2.58
C ASN A 269 -40.06 27.83 2.69
N ARG A 270 -39.36 28.58 3.55
CA ARG A 270 -39.54 30.04 3.69
C ARG A 270 -39.03 30.80 2.47
N LEU A 271 -37.91 30.40 1.89
CA LEU A 271 -37.38 30.98 0.65
C LEU A 271 -38.31 30.71 -0.53
N ASP A 272 -38.88 29.51 -0.64
CA ASP A 272 -39.87 29.18 -1.67
C ASP A 272 -41.13 30.04 -1.55
N ALA A 273 -41.62 30.29 -0.33
CA ALA A 273 -42.74 31.20 -0.08
C ALA A 273 -42.40 32.66 -0.45
N ALA A 274 -41.20 33.13 -0.10
CA ALA A 274 -40.72 34.46 -0.48
C ALA A 274 -40.59 34.60 -2.01
N LYS A 275 -40.14 33.54 -2.69
CA LYS A 275 -40.02 33.49 -4.15
C LYS A 275 -41.38 33.51 -4.87
N LEU A 276 -42.38 32.82 -4.33
CA LEU A 276 -43.77 32.91 -4.83
C LEU A 276 -44.31 34.34 -4.67
N THR A 277 -44.04 34.97 -3.53
CA THR A 277 -44.44 36.36 -3.28
C THR A 277 -43.72 37.32 -4.23
N ALA A 278 -42.43 37.12 -4.46
CA ALA A 278 -41.63 37.88 -5.43
C ALA A 278 -42.20 37.78 -6.85
N ALA A 279 -42.64 36.58 -7.27
CA ALA A 279 -43.29 36.38 -8.56
C ALA A 279 -44.63 37.12 -8.67
N ALA A 280 -45.40 37.18 -7.58
CA ALA A 280 -46.72 37.83 -7.55
C ALA A 280 -46.66 39.37 -7.57
N LEU A 281 -45.48 39.99 -7.37
CA LEU A 281 -45.32 41.45 -7.44
C LEU A 281 -45.43 42.01 -8.87
N PHE A 282 -45.28 41.16 -9.88
CA PHE A 282 -45.20 41.56 -11.28
C PHE A 282 -46.27 40.80 -12.09
N GLU A 283 -47.18 41.55 -12.71
CA GLU A 283 -48.25 40.99 -13.56
C GLU A 283 -47.72 40.60 -14.95
N ASN A 284 -46.67 41.27 -15.42
CA ASN A 284 -46.03 40.98 -16.70
C ASN A 284 -45.14 39.72 -16.60
N GLU A 285 -45.33 38.77 -17.52
CA GLU A 285 -44.60 37.49 -17.59
C GLU A 285 -43.07 37.66 -17.70
N ASP A 286 -42.58 38.62 -18.50
CA ASP A 286 -41.15 38.88 -18.68
C ASP A 286 -40.54 39.51 -17.43
N GLU A 287 -41.26 40.45 -16.80
CA GLU A 287 -40.85 41.05 -15.53
C GLU A 287 -40.83 40.02 -14.41
N ARG A 288 -41.81 39.13 -14.37
CA ARG A 288 -41.87 38.01 -13.42
C ARG A 288 -40.70 37.05 -13.62
N ALA A 289 -40.41 36.68 -14.87
CA ALA A 289 -39.29 35.81 -15.20
C ALA A 289 -37.93 36.46 -14.86
N LEU A 290 -37.80 37.78 -15.06
CA LEU A 290 -36.63 38.54 -14.64
C LEU A 290 -36.53 38.65 -13.11
N ALA A 291 -37.64 38.90 -12.43
CA ALA A 291 -37.69 38.99 -10.98
C ALA A 291 -37.28 37.67 -10.30
N LEU A 292 -37.76 36.54 -10.80
CA LEU A 292 -37.35 35.20 -10.34
C LEU A 292 -35.86 34.92 -10.56
N LYS A 293 -35.23 35.52 -11.58
CA LYS A 293 -33.78 35.44 -11.79
C LYS A 293 -33.02 36.30 -10.78
N LEU A 294 -33.47 37.54 -10.57
CA LEU A 294 -32.86 38.52 -9.66
C LEU A 294 -33.04 38.16 -8.18
N PHE A 295 -34.04 37.32 -7.85
CA PHE A 295 -34.24 36.82 -6.49
C PHE A 295 -32.99 36.13 -5.94
N LYS A 296 -32.27 35.35 -6.77
CA LYS A 296 -31.00 34.71 -6.38
C LYS A 296 -29.87 35.70 -6.14
N ASP A 297 -29.85 36.81 -6.89
CA ASP A 297 -28.85 37.87 -6.69
C ASP A 297 -29.11 38.59 -5.35
N LEU A 298 -30.38 38.80 -4.99
CA LEU A 298 -30.78 39.35 -3.70
C LEU A 298 -30.43 38.41 -2.53
N GLU A 299 -30.68 37.11 -2.65
CA GLU A 299 -30.23 36.09 -1.68
C GLU A 299 -28.72 36.21 -1.43
N LYS A 300 -27.95 36.26 -2.53
CA LYS A 300 -26.49 36.37 -2.50
C LYS A 300 -26.04 37.64 -1.78
N GLU A 301 -26.62 38.78 -2.10
CA GLU A 301 -26.25 40.04 -1.47
C GLU A 301 -26.55 40.08 0.03
N ILE A 302 -27.73 39.62 0.45
CA ILE A 302 -28.13 39.65 1.87
C ILE A 302 -27.17 38.81 2.72
N VAL A 303 -26.92 37.56 2.30
CA VAL A 303 -26.06 36.64 3.06
C VAL A 303 -24.62 37.13 3.09
N ARG A 304 -24.07 37.56 1.94
CA ARG A 304 -22.68 38.05 1.87
C ARG A 304 -22.49 39.32 2.68
N GLY A 305 -23.44 40.26 2.58
CA GLY A 305 -23.40 41.52 3.31
C GLY A 305 -23.37 41.30 4.82
N ALA A 306 -24.20 40.38 5.33
CA ALA A 306 -24.23 40.03 6.75
C ALA A 306 -22.88 39.46 7.23
N ILE A 307 -22.34 38.46 6.51
CA ILE A 307 -21.07 37.81 6.86
C ILE A 307 -19.90 38.83 6.87
N LEU A 308 -19.84 39.73 5.87
CA LEU A 308 -18.78 40.73 5.78
C LEU A 308 -18.88 41.82 6.86
N ARG A 309 -20.07 42.09 7.39
CA ARG A 309 -20.27 42.97 8.55
C ARG A 309 -19.92 42.31 9.89
N GLY A 310 -19.52 41.03 9.88
CA GLY A 310 -19.19 40.27 11.08
C GLY A 310 -20.41 39.72 11.83
N GLU A 311 -21.56 39.65 11.16
CA GLU A 311 -22.75 38.99 11.71
C GLU A 311 -22.56 37.45 11.71
N GLN A 312 -23.42 36.74 12.45
CA GLN A 312 -23.39 35.27 12.46
C GLN A 312 -23.77 34.71 11.09
N ARG A 313 -23.20 33.56 10.73
CA ARG A 313 -23.58 32.80 9.54
C ARG A 313 -25.00 32.28 9.65
N ILE A 314 -25.50 31.70 8.56
CA ILE A 314 -26.87 31.17 8.41
C ILE A 314 -27.28 30.25 9.58
N ASP A 315 -26.35 29.41 10.06
CA ASP A 315 -26.61 28.47 11.15
C ASP A 315 -26.19 28.99 12.55
N GLY A 316 -25.81 30.26 12.66
CA GLY A 316 -25.41 30.91 13.91
C GLY A 316 -23.91 30.81 14.25
N ARG A 317 -23.10 30.13 13.43
CA ARG A 317 -21.64 30.01 13.65
C ARG A 317 -20.89 31.29 13.27
N ASP A 318 -19.68 31.43 13.81
CA ASP A 318 -18.69 32.35 13.26
C ASP A 318 -18.00 31.76 12.01
N THR A 319 -17.07 32.51 11.44
CA THR A 319 -16.37 32.12 10.21
C THR A 319 -15.37 30.96 10.40
N LYS A 320 -15.01 30.60 11.64
CA LYS A 320 -13.96 29.62 11.94
C LYS A 320 -14.48 28.30 12.50
N THR A 321 -15.66 28.32 13.11
CA THR A 321 -16.25 27.20 13.84
C THR A 321 -16.70 26.09 12.89
N VAL A 322 -16.24 24.87 13.15
CA VAL A 322 -16.68 23.64 12.48
C VAL A 322 -17.98 23.15 13.13
N ARG A 323 -18.90 22.55 12.34
CA ARG A 323 -20.15 21.98 12.89
C ARG A 323 -19.87 20.81 13.85
N PRO A 324 -20.83 20.46 14.72
CA PRO A 324 -20.71 19.28 15.58
C PRO A 324 -20.39 18.01 14.78
N ILE A 325 -19.50 17.19 15.31
CA ILE A 325 -19.05 15.94 14.68
C ILE A 325 -19.42 14.77 15.59
N ASP A 326 -19.99 13.72 15.00
CA ASP A 326 -20.18 12.42 15.62
C ASP A 326 -19.55 11.34 14.73
N CYS A 327 -18.83 10.41 15.34
CA CYS A 327 -18.08 9.38 14.66
C CYS A 327 -18.37 8.03 15.31
N GLN A 328 -18.82 7.06 14.51
CA GLN A 328 -19.06 5.69 14.96
C GLN A 328 -18.31 4.72 14.05
N VAL A 329 -17.71 3.68 14.62
CA VAL A 329 -17.00 2.60 13.88
C VAL A 329 -17.64 1.25 14.19
N GLY A 330 -17.48 0.27 13.30
CA GLY A 330 -18.12 -1.05 13.45
C GLY A 330 -19.64 -1.02 13.33
N LEU A 331 -20.19 -0.06 12.58
CA LEU A 331 -21.63 0.11 12.35
C LEU A 331 -22.30 -1.14 11.76
N LEU A 332 -21.63 -1.79 10.79
CA LEU A 332 -22.16 -2.93 10.04
C LEU A 332 -21.45 -4.23 10.48
N PRO A 333 -22.14 -5.17 11.16
CA PRO A 333 -21.49 -6.34 11.77
C PRO A 333 -20.76 -7.28 10.79
N ARG A 334 -21.17 -7.29 9.52
CA ARG A 334 -20.63 -8.17 8.47
C ARG A 334 -19.61 -7.48 7.57
N ALA A 335 -19.47 -6.16 7.67
CA ALA A 335 -18.43 -5.44 6.93
C ALA A 335 -17.05 -5.81 7.46
N HIS A 336 -16.01 -5.69 6.62
CA HIS A 336 -14.64 -5.88 7.10
C HIS A 336 -14.25 -4.67 7.98
N GLY A 337 -14.62 -3.46 7.57
CA GLY A 337 -14.67 -2.29 8.45
C GLY A 337 -15.77 -1.33 8.00
N SER A 338 -16.33 -0.59 8.94
CA SER A 338 -17.40 0.37 8.65
C SER A 338 -17.36 1.56 9.58
N ALA A 339 -17.78 2.72 9.07
CA ALA A 339 -17.88 3.95 9.85
C ALA A 339 -19.12 4.75 9.46
N LEU A 340 -19.72 5.41 10.44
CA LEU A 340 -20.66 6.51 10.26
C LEU A 340 -19.95 7.79 10.67
N PHE A 341 -19.71 8.68 9.71
CA PHE A 341 -19.19 10.01 9.98
C PHE A 341 -20.29 11.03 9.75
N THR A 342 -20.64 11.78 10.79
CA THR A 342 -21.64 12.85 10.73
C THR A 342 -20.98 14.17 11.14
N ARG A 343 -21.14 15.21 10.31
CA ARG A 343 -20.72 16.59 10.61
C ARG A 343 -21.85 17.54 10.28
N GLY A 344 -22.51 18.07 11.30
CA GLY A 344 -23.77 18.80 11.13
C GLY A 344 -24.80 17.95 10.38
N GLU A 345 -25.38 18.50 9.31
CA GLU A 345 -26.34 17.82 8.42
C GLU A 345 -25.65 17.20 7.17
N THR A 346 -24.39 16.79 7.31
CA THR A 346 -23.68 16.00 6.29
C THR A 346 -23.23 14.69 6.91
N GLN A 347 -23.67 13.58 6.32
CA GLN A 347 -23.44 12.25 6.84
C GLN A 347 -23.01 11.28 5.74
N ALA A 348 -22.05 10.42 6.05
CA ALA A 348 -21.61 9.35 5.17
C ALA A 348 -21.48 8.03 5.94
N ILE A 349 -22.13 6.99 5.43
CA ILE A 349 -21.82 5.60 5.77
C ILE A 349 -20.68 5.16 4.86
N VAL A 350 -19.55 4.76 5.44
CA VAL A 350 -18.39 4.32 4.68
C VAL A 350 -18.02 2.90 5.08
N VAL A 351 -17.80 2.05 4.07
CA VAL A 351 -17.54 0.62 4.24
C VAL A 351 -16.25 0.25 3.51
N ALA A 352 -15.34 -0.39 4.24
CA ALA A 352 -14.13 -0.97 3.69
C ALA A 352 -14.28 -2.49 3.52
N THR A 353 -13.89 -2.98 2.35
CA THR A 353 -13.88 -4.41 1.98
C THR A 353 -12.49 -4.79 1.50
N LEU A 354 -11.98 -5.89 2.03
CA LEU A 354 -10.67 -6.46 1.73
C LEU A 354 -10.83 -7.66 0.79
N GLY A 355 -10.04 -7.70 -0.27
CA GLY A 355 -10.05 -8.73 -1.30
C GLY A 355 -8.65 -9.21 -1.66
N THR A 356 -8.59 -10.04 -2.69
CA THR A 356 -7.40 -10.71 -3.23
C THR A 356 -6.96 -10.10 -4.55
N GLY A 357 -5.87 -10.58 -5.16
CA GLY A 357 -5.40 -10.13 -6.47
C GLY A 357 -6.41 -10.32 -7.61
N GLN A 358 -7.37 -11.24 -7.46
CA GLN A 358 -8.48 -11.42 -8.41
C GLN A 358 -9.53 -10.31 -8.34
N ASP A 359 -9.59 -9.61 -7.21
CA ASP A 359 -10.56 -8.53 -6.96
C ASP A 359 -10.01 -7.16 -7.40
N GLU A 360 -8.77 -7.10 -7.91
CA GLU A 360 -8.15 -5.89 -8.47
C GLU A 360 -8.88 -5.44 -9.74
N GLN A 361 -8.96 -4.12 -9.93
CA GLN A 361 -9.57 -3.55 -11.12
C GLN A 361 -8.53 -3.42 -12.23
N ILE A 362 -8.77 -4.08 -13.37
CA ILE A 362 -7.95 -3.92 -14.57
C ILE A 362 -8.33 -2.60 -15.24
N ILE A 363 -7.32 -1.74 -15.45
CA ILE A 363 -7.46 -0.46 -16.14
C ILE A 363 -6.72 -0.55 -17.48
N ASP A 364 -7.48 -0.51 -18.57
CA ASP A 364 -6.97 -0.45 -19.94
C ASP A 364 -6.69 1.03 -20.30
N ALA A 365 -5.51 1.52 -19.93
CA ALA A 365 -5.10 2.91 -20.15
C ALA A 365 -4.25 3.06 -21.42
N LEU A 366 -4.16 4.29 -21.95
CA LEU A 366 -3.32 4.58 -23.12
C LEU A 366 -1.85 4.22 -22.87
N GLU A 367 -1.35 4.45 -21.67
CA GLU A 367 0.03 4.20 -21.26
C GLU A 367 0.33 2.70 -21.16
N GLY A 368 -0.66 1.88 -20.83
CA GLY A 368 -0.49 0.45 -20.56
C GLY A 368 -1.65 -0.09 -19.75
N GLU A 369 -1.89 -1.39 -19.87
CA GLU A 369 -2.78 -2.07 -18.94
C GLU A 369 -2.10 -2.15 -17.57
N TYR A 370 -2.80 -1.74 -16.51
CA TYR A 370 -2.35 -1.93 -15.14
C TYR A 370 -3.50 -2.38 -14.24
N ARG A 371 -3.16 -2.83 -13.03
CA ARG A 371 -4.13 -3.26 -12.01
C ARG A 371 -4.16 -2.28 -10.86
N GLU A 372 -5.33 -1.74 -10.59
CA GLU A 372 -5.59 -0.89 -9.43
C GLU A 372 -6.04 -1.76 -8.25
N ASN A 373 -5.31 -1.66 -7.14
CA ASN A 373 -5.57 -2.43 -5.93
C ASN A 373 -6.27 -1.59 -4.84
N PHE A 374 -6.44 -0.28 -5.04
CA PHE A 374 -7.25 0.56 -4.17
C PHE A 374 -8.37 1.25 -4.95
N MET A 375 -9.62 0.92 -4.64
CA MET A 375 -10.79 1.54 -5.25
C MET A 375 -11.59 2.29 -4.20
N LEU A 376 -12.00 3.51 -4.51
CA LEU A 376 -12.91 4.29 -3.67
C LEU A 376 -14.10 4.75 -4.52
N HIS A 377 -15.26 4.18 -4.23
CA HIS A 377 -16.51 4.52 -4.89
C HIS A 377 -17.33 5.43 -3.98
N TYR A 378 -17.89 6.48 -4.57
CA TYR A 378 -18.69 7.47 -3.89
C TYR A 378 -20.06 7.52 -4.54
N ASN A 379 -21.11 7.48 -3.73
CA ASN A 379 -22.49 7.51 -4.18
C ASN A 379 -23.23 8.68 -3.51
N PHE A 380 -24.04 9.39 -4.28
CA PHE A 380 -24.82 10.54 -3.82
C PHE A 380 -26.29 10.35 -4.14
N PRO A 381 -27.00 9.52 -3.36
CA PRO A 381 -28.41 9.26 -3.61
C PRO A 381 -29.26 10.52 -3.36
N PRO A 382 -30.39 10.69 -4.08
CA PRO A 382 -31.18 11.92 -4.04
C PRO A 382 -31.85 12.16 -2.68
N TYR A 383 -32.10 11.09 -1.91
CA TYR A 383 -32.64 11.22 -0.55
C TYR A 383 -31.68 11.98 0.39
N SER A 384 -30.38 12.02 0.08
CA SER A 384 -29.40 12.74 0.91
C SER A 384 -29.59 14.26 0.91
N THR A 385 -30.29 14.80 -0.08
CA THR A 385 -30.70 16.21 -0.15
C THR A 385 -32.19 16.41 0.07
N GLY A 386 -32.96 15.35 0.39
CA GLY A 386 -34.40 15.39 0.51
C GLY A 386 -35.16 15.43 -0.82
N GLU A 387 -34.49 15.11 -1.93
CA GLU A 387 -35.06 15.17 -3.28
C GLU A 387 -35.45 13.77 -3.79
N ALA A 388 -36.40 13.73 -4.74
CA ALA A 388 -36.64 12.55 -5.55
C ALA A 388 -35.87 12.67 -6.86
N GLY A 389 -35.17 11.61 -7.28
CA GLY A 389 -34.32 11.64 -8.47
C GLY A 389 -34.09 10.26 -9.08
N ARG A 390 -33.52 10.24 -10.28
CA ARG A 390 -33.18 8.99 -10.97
C ARG A 390 -32.03 8.29 -10.24
N MET A 391 -32.28 7.09 -9.74
CA MET A 391 -31.21 6.17 -9.32
C MET A 391 -30.57 5.51 -10.55
N GLY A 392 -29.25 5.36 -10.56
CA GLY A 392 -28.55 4.77 -11.69
C GLY A 392 -27.04 4.73 -11.55
N SER A 393 -26.36 4.58 -12.69
CA SER A 393 -24.89 4.61 -12.78
C SER A 393 -24.34 5.96 -12.29
N PRO A 394 -23.15 5.96 -11.66
CA PRO A 394 -22.57 7.17 -11.09
C PRO A 394 -22.36 8.24 -12.17
N GLY A 395 -22.80 9.46 -11.85
CA GLY A 395 -22.57 10.64 -12.66
C GLY A 395 -21.14 11.16 -12.52
N ARG A 396 -20.80 12.15 -13.35
CA ARG A 396 -19.48 12.76 -13.33
C ARG A 396 -19.10 13.36 -11.96
N ARG A 397 -20.07 13.92 -11.21
CA ARG A 397 -19.83 14.50 -9.87
C ARG A 397 -19.41 13.44 -8.86
N GLU A 398 -20.10 12.31 -8.87
CA GLU A 398 -19.83 11.19 -7.97
C GLU A 398 -18.44 10.62 -8.22
N ILE A 399 -18.07 10.41 -9.49
CA ILE A 399 -16.72 9.97 -9.88
C ILE A 399 -15.67 11.00 -9.43
N GLY A 400 -15.90 12.30 -9.65
CA GLY A 400 -14.98 13.36 -9.22
C GLY A 400 -14.78 13.43 -7.70
N HIS A 401 -15.86 13.35 -6.93
CA HIS A 401 -15.78 13.33 -5.46
C HIS A 401 -15.11 12.06 -4.94
N GLY A 402 -15.42 10.91 -5.54
CA GLY A 402 -14.74 9.65 -5.25
C GLY A 402 -13.23 9.75 -5.49
N LYS A 403 -12.82 10.32 -6.63
CA LYS A 403 -11.38 10.51 -6.91
C LYS A 403 -10.70 11.48 -5.96
N LEU A 404 -11.37 12.57 -5.58
CA LEU A 404 -10.82 13.49 -4.56
C LEU A 404 -10.59 12.76 -3.23
N ALA A 405 -11.57 11.97 -2.77
CA ALA A 405 -11.42 11.20 -1.55
C ALA A 405 -10.32 10.12 -1.69
N TRP A 406 -10.22 9.50 -2.87
CA TRP A 406 -9.18 8.52 -3.19
C TRP A 406 -7.78 9.14 -3.11
N ARG A 407 -7.57 10.32 -3.73
CA ARG A 407 -6.31 11.09 -3.68
C ARG A 407 -5.94 11.48 -2.25
N SER A 408 -6.94 11.72 -1.41
CA SER A 408 -6.73 12.09 -0.01
C SER A 408 -6.20 10.92 0.84
N ILE A 409 -6.61 9.68 0.51
CA ILE A 409 -6.31 8.48 1.31
C ILE A 409 -5.09 7.71 0.77
N ARG A 410 -4.96 7.59 -0.56
CA ARG A 410 -3.93 6.78 -1.21
C ARG A 410 -2.50 7.01 -0.69
N PRO A 411 -2.03 8.25 -0.45
CA PRO A 411 -0.66 8.48 0.01
C PRO A 411 -0.34 7.85 1.38
N LEU A 412 -1.37 7.46 2.15
CA LEU A 412 -1.25 6.92 3.50
C LEU A 412 -1.48 5.40 3.55
N LEU A 413 -1.79 4.77 2.41
CA LEU A 413 -1.98 3.34 2.34
C LEU A 413 -0.66 2.58 2.53
N PRO A 414 -0.70 1.42 3.19
CA PRO A 414 0.46 0.55 3.31
C PRO A 414 0.89 0.02 1.93
N PRO A 415 2.20 -0.19 1.71
CA PRO A 415 2.68 -0.90 0.53
C PRO A 415 2.07 -2.30 0.42
N LYS A 416 1.82 -2.77 -0.81
CA LYS A 416 1.18 -4.07 -1.10
C LYS A 416 1.97 -5.25 -0.51
N GLU A 417 3.28 -5.13 -0.36
CA GLU A 417 4.13 -6.15 0.25
C GLU A 417 3.87 -6.30 1.76
N SER A 418 3.51 -5.21 2.42
CA SER A 418 3.24 -5.17 3.87
C SER A 418 1.78 -5.48 4.21
N PHE A 419 0.87 -5.17 3.29
CA PHE A 419 -0.56 -5.42 3.44
C PHE A 419 -1.12 -5.92 2.10
N PRO A 420 -1.04 -7.25 1.81
CA PRO A 420 -1.25 -7.83 0.48
C PRO A 420 -2.72 -7.97 0.10
N TYR A 421 -3.52 -6.95 0.40
CA TYR A 421 -4.95 -6.90 0.11
C TYR A 421 -5.26 -5.93 -1.02
N THR A 422 -6.27 -6.29 -1.78
CA THR A 422 -7.03 -5.33 -2.57
C THR A 422 -8.05 -4.65 -1.66
N ILE A 423 -8.15 -3.33 -1.73
CA ILE A 423 -8.96 -2.53 -0.81
C ILE A 423 -10.03 -1.79 -1.61
N ARG A 424 -11.30 -2.10 -1.34
CA ARG A 424 -12.44 -1.35 -1.86
C ARG A 424 -13.09 -0.57 -0.72
N VAL A 425 -13.23 0.74 -0.91
CA VAL A 425 -14.02 1.61 -0.04
C VAL A 425 -15.25 2.08 -0.79
N VAL A 426 -16.41 2.04 -0.14
CA VAL A 426 -17.65 2.63 -0.67
C VAL A 426 -18.17 3.64 0.34
N SER A 427 -18.36 4.88 -0.11
CA SER A 427 -18.99 5.96 0.65
C SER A 427 -20.41 6.20 0.14
N GLU A 428 -21.39 5.93 0.99
CA GLU A 428 -22.81 6.22 0.77
C GLU A 428 -23.17 7.48 1.54
N VAL A 429 -23.42 8.58 0.82
CA VAL A 429 -23.83 9.83 1.45
C VAL A 429 -25.30 9.74 1.82
N THR A 430 -25.60 9.79 3.12
CA THR A 430 -26.97 9.66 3.65
C THR A 430 -27.62 11.00 3.92
N GLU A 431 -26.82 12.04 4.18
CA GLU A 431 -27.27 13.43 4.35
C GLU A 431 -26.23 14.38 3.75
N SER A 432 -26.68 15.49 3.15
CA SER A 432 -25.79 16.50 2.61
C SER A 432 -26.29 17.93 2.80
N ASN A 433 -25.54 18.68 3.60
CA ASN A 433 -25.63 20.14 3.68
C ASN A 433 -24.24 20.78 3.70
N GLY A 434 -23.29 20.23 2.95
CA GLY A 434 -21.94 20.77 2.82
C GLY A 434 -20.88 19.67 2.73
N SER A 435 -20.08 19.72 1.66
CA SER A 435 -18.95 18.83 1.35
C SER A 435 -19.00 17.40 1.90
N SER A 436 -19.90 16.61 1.34
CA SER A 436 -19.96 15.15 1.55
C SER A 436 -18.71 14.42 1.06
N SER A 437 -17.93 15.00 0.14
CA SER A 437 -16.63 14.44 -0.27
C SER A 437 -15.62 14.44 0.90
N MET A 438 -15.60 15.50 1.71
CA MET A 438 -14.73 15.54 2.90
C MET A 438 -15.24 14.64 4.02
N ALA A 439 -16.56 14.51 4.20
CA ALA A 439 -17.13 13.48 5.07
C ALA A 439 -16.73 12.06 4.63
N SER A 440 -16.68 11.82 3.32
CA SER A 440 -16.22 10.55 2.75
C SER A 440 -14.73 10.28 3.05
N VAL A 441 -13.87 11.29 3.03
CA VAL A 441 -12.46 11.15 3.45
C VAL A 441 -12.38 10.73 4.91
N CYS A 442 -13.04 11.45 5.81
CA CYS A 442 -13.02 11.15 7.24
C CYS A 442 -13.59 9.75 7.54
N GLY A 443 -14.74 9.42 6.95
CA GLY A 443 -15.35 8.10 7.08
C GLY A 443 -14.50 6.99 6.47
N SER A 444 -13.80 7.24 5.36
CA SER A 444 -12.86 6.27 4.76
C SER A 444 -11.68 5.99 5.67
N SER A 445 -11.10 7.05 6.27
CA SER A 445 -10.00 6.88 7.24
C SER A 445 -10.44 6.00 8.41
N LEU A 446 -11.63 6.25 8.97
CA LEU A 446 -12.17 5.45 10.08
C LEU A 446 -12.48 4.01 9.66
N ALA A 447 -13.16 3.81 8.53
CA ALA A 447 -13.55 2.48 8.04
C ALA A 447 -12.34 1.61 7.69
N LEU A 448 -11.28 2.19 7.13
CA LEU A 448 -10.02 1.49 6.85
C LEU A 448 -9.31 1.07 8.14
N MET A 449 -9.22 1.97 9.12
CA MET A 449 -8.64 1.63 10.43
C MET A 449 -9.47 0.56 11.15
N ASP A 450 -10.80 0.65 11.08
CA ASP A 450 -11.73 -0.35 11.63
C ASP A 450 -11.57 -1.71 10.94
N ALA A 451 -11.24 -1.73 9.64
CA ALA A 451 -10.94 -2.95 8.89
C ALA A 451 -9.57 -3.58 9.21
N GLY A 452 -8.76 -2.95 10.06
CA GLY A 452 -7.40 -3.39 10.36
C GLY A 452 -6.39 -3.04 9.26
N VAL A 453 -6.71 -2.10 8.36
CA VAL A 453 -5.73 -1.59 7.38
C VAL A 453 -4.74 -0.70 8.10
N PRO A 454 -3.43 -1.00 8.09
CA PRO A 454 -2.41 -0.24 8.79
C PRO A 454 -2.09 1.07 8.04
N LEU A 455 -3.03 2.02 8.05
CA LEU A 455 -2.81 3.37 7.57
C LEU A 455 -1.64 3.99 8.34
N ALA A 456 -0.74 4.68 7.64
CA ALA A 456 0.39 5.33 8.29
C ALA A 456 -0.08 6.35 9.35
N ARG A 457 -1.15 7.11 9.04
CA ARG A 457 -1.82 8.09 9.90
C ARG A 457 -3.30 8.23 9.50
N PRO A 458 -4.19 8.65 10.43
CA PRO A 458 -5.55 9.06 10.09
C PRO A 458 -5.57 10.32 9.20
N VAL A 459 -6.56 10.41 8.32
CA VAL A 459 -6.75 11.54 7.39
C VAL A 459 -8.11 12.17 7.60
N ALA A 460 -8.16 13.50 7.71
CA ALA A 460 -9.40 14.26 7.74
C ALA A 460 -9.47 15.26 6.58
N GLY A 461 -10.69 15.65 6.23
CA GLY A 461 -10.97 16.65 5.22
C GLY A 461 -11.88 17.77 5.72
N ILE A 462 -11.61 18.99 5.26
CA ILE A 462 -12.46 20.16 5.49
C ILE A 462 -12.77 20.88 4.17
N ALA A 463 -13.98 21.42 4.08
CA ALA A 463 -14.35 22.32 3.00
C ALA A 463 -14.45 23.74 3.52
N MET A 464 -13.96 24.66 2.70
CA MET A 464 -13.71 26.02 3.04
C MET A 464 -14.30 26.91 1.94
N GLY A 465 -14.75 28.09 2.31
CA GLY A 465 -15.29 29.08 1.39
C GLY A 465 -14.62 30.42 1.53
N LEU A 466 -14.80 31.26 0.53
CA LEU A 466 -14.38 32.65 0.54
C LEU A 466 -15.52 33.52 0.02
N ILE A 467 -15.83 34.59 0.74
CA ILE A 467 -16.64 35.71 0.25
C ILE A 467 -15.70 36.90 0.12
N LYS A 468 -15.70 37.54 -1.05
CA LYS A 468 -14.85 38.68 -1.35
C LYS A 468 -15.63 39.77 -2.07
N GLU A 469 -15.59 40.96 -1.49
CA GLU A 469 -15.98 42.22 -2.12
C GLU A 469 -14.71 43.06 -2.40
N PRO A 470 -14.77 44.18 -3.12
CA PRO A 470 -13.58 44.98 -3.45
C PRO A 470 -12.74 45.41 -2.23
N GLN A 471 -13.37 45.66 -1.08
CA GLN A 471 -12.70 46.20 0.13
C GLN A 471 -12.69 45.24 1.33
N ALA A 472 -13.36 44.08 1.25
CA ALA A 472 -13.51 43.17 2.38
C ALA A 472 -13.57 41.71 1.93
N PHE A 473 -13.12 40.79 2.78
CA PHE A 473 -13.26 39.36 2.54
C PHE A 473 -13.50 38.60 3.85
N ALA A 474 -14.09 37.41 3.74
CA ALA A 474 -14.29 36.48 4.84
C ALA A 474 -13.98 35.05 4.39
N VAL A 475 -13.13 34.35 5.15
CA VAL A 475 -12.82 32.93 4.95
C VAL A 475 -13.73 32.11 5.86
N LEU A 476 -14.46 31.15 5.30
CA LEU A 476 -15.44 30.33 5.99
C LEU A 476 -14.94 28.90 6.18
N SER A 477 -14.93 28.41 7.42
CA SER A 477 -14.67 27.01 7.77
C SER A 477 -15.94 26.17 7.70
N ASP A 478 -15.81 24.96 7.16
CA ASP A 478 -16.88 23.95 7.09
C ASP A 478 -18.18 24.54 6.52
N ILE A 479 -18.10 24.88 5.23
CA ILE A 479 -19.18 25.56 4.51
C ILE A 479 -20.44 24.72 4.36
N LEU A 480 -21.58 25.39 4.41
CA LEU A 480 -22.90 24.85 4.08
C LEU A 480 -23.09 24.75 2.56
N GLY A 481 -24.12 24.02 2.12
CA GLY A 481 -24.51 24.00 0.70
C GLY A 481 -24.83 25.39 0.17
N ASP A 482 -25.59 26.18 0.95
CA ASP A 482 -25.94 27.57 0.61
C ASP A 482 -24.70 28.45 0.46
N GLU A 483 -23.72 28.29 1.36
CA GLU A 483 -22.50 29.11 1.37
C GLU A 483 -21.55 28.80 0.20
N ASP A 484 -21.53 27.55 -0.29
CA ASP A 484 -20.85 27.20 -1.55
C ASP A 484 -21.49 27.93 -2.73
N HIS A 485 -22.82 27.86 -2.85
CA HIS A 485 -23.54 28.51 -3.94
C HIS A 485 -23.35 30.04 -3.98
N LEU A 486 -23.19 30.68 -2.83
CA LEU A 486 -23.10 32.15 -2.70
C LEU A 486 -21.65 32.67 -2.59
N GLY A 487 -20.69 31.77 -2.31
CA GLY A 487 -19.27 32.08 -2.19
C GLY A 487 -18.58 32.35 -3.54
N ASP A 488 -17.43 33.02 -3.48
CA ASP A 488 -16.59 33.33 -4.65
C ASP A 488 -15.49 32.28 -4.89
N MET A 489 -15.23 31.44 -3.90
CA MET A 489 -14.33 30.32 -4.00
C MET A 489 -14.76 29.24 -3.03
N ASP A 490 -14.71 27.99 -3.49
CA ASP A 490 -14.82 26.80 -2.67
C ASP A 490 -13.52 26.02 -2.78
N PHE A 491 -12.96 25.60 -1.65
CA PHE A 491 -11.82 24.71 -1.66
C PHE A 491 -11.89 23.66 -0.57
N LYS A 492 -11.23 22.54 -0.84
CA LYS A 492 -11.29 21.33 -0.06
C LYS A 492 -9.86 20.93 0.23
N VAL A 493 -9.56 20.76 1.52
CA VAL A 493 -8.23 20.39 2.00
C VAL A 493 -8.37 19.11 2.80
N ALA A 494 -7.63 18.08 2.40
CA ALA A 494 -7.51 16.84 3.13
C ALA A 494 -6.05 16.59 3.51
N GLY A 495 -5.84 15.92 4.64
CA GLY A 495 -4.50 15.67 5.15
C GLY A 495 -4.50 15.10 6.56
N THR A 496 -3.29 14.97 7.07
CA THR A 496 -2.99 14.44 8.40
C THR A 496 -2.60 15.60 9.33
N GLU A 497 -2.12 15.28 10.52
CA GLU A 497 -1.47 16.24 11.42
C GLU A 497 -0.12 16.74 10.88
N ARG A 498 0.48 16.06 9.89
CA ARG A 498 1.81 16.41 9.35
C ARG A 498 1.75 17.26 8.08
N GLY A 499 0.68 17.14 7.30
CA GLY A 499 0.57 17.87 6.04
C GLY A 499 -0.65 17.49 5.23
N VAL A 500 -0.74 18.11 4.06
CA VAL A 500 -1.79 17.97 3.06
C VAL A 500 -1.55 16.72 2.23
N THR A 501 -2.61 15.97 1.99
CA THR A 501 -2.64 14.81 1.08
C THR A 501 -3.43 15.10 -0.19
N ALA A 502 -4.41 15.99 -0.13
CA ALA A 502 -5.11 16.49 -1.31
C ALA A 502 -5.57 17.93 -1.10
N LEU A 503 -5.47 18.72 -2.18
CA LEU A 503 -5.99 20.08 -2.26
C LEU A 503 -6.79 20.20 -3.55
N GLN A 504 -8.05 20.64 -3.43
CA GLN A 504 -8.90 20.97 -4.55
C GLN A 504 -9.43 22.39 -4.35
N MET A 505 -9.28 23.25 -5.35
CA MET A 505 -9.78 24.63 -5.32
C MET A 505 -10.58 24.92 -6.57
N ASP A 506 -11.70 25.60 -6.42
CA ASP A 506 -12.54 26.15 -7.48
C ASP A 506 -12.84 27.62 -7.16
N ILE A 507 -12.39 28.51 -8.02
CA ILE A 507 -12.51 29.96 -7.85
C ILE A 507 -13.45 30.49 -8.93
N LYS A 508 -14.52 31.17 -8.48
CA LYS A 508 -15.63 31.65 -9.32
C LYS A 508 -15.44 33.12 -9.75
N ILE A 509 -14.42 33.80 -9.21
CA ILE A 509 -13.99 35.16 -9.57
C ILE A 509 -12.65 35.13 -10.31
N THR A 510 -12.25 36.25 -10.93
CA THR A 510 -11.07 36.26 -11.81
C THR A 510 -9.75 36.01 -11.10
N SER A 511 -9.62 36.41 -9.84
CA SER A 511 -8.41 36.17 -9.05
C SER A 511 -8.63 36.27 -7.54
N ILE A 512 -7.72 35.62 -6.80
CA ILE A 512 -7.51 35.78 -5.37
C ILE A 512 -6.01 36.03 -5.14
N THR A 513 -5.67 36.80 -4.11
CA THR A 513 -4.26 37.06 -3.78
C THR A 513 -3.64 35.87 -3.07
N GLU A 514 -2.32 35.72 -3.19
CA GLU A 514 -1.55 34.73 -2.45
C GLU A 514 -1.75 34.84 -0.94
N GLU A 515 -1.88 36.07 -0.44
CA GLU A 515 -2.14 36.34 0.97
C GLU A 515 -3.48 35.78 1.45
N ILE A 516 -4.54 35.93 0.65
CA ILE A 516 -5.86 35.35 0.97
C ILE A 516 -5.76 33.81 0.98
N MET A 517 -5.06 33.21 0.02
CA MET A 517 -4.86 31.76 0.00
C MET A 517 -4.11 31.26 1.22
N ARG A 518 -3.07 31.98 1.66
CA ARG A 518 -2.29 31.65 2.86
C ARG A 518 -3.15 31.65 4.12
N ILE A 519 -3.95 32.71 4.32
CA ILE A 519 -4.91 32.80 5.44
C ILE A 519 -5.91 31.64 5.38
N ALA A 520 -6.42 31.34 4.18
CA ALA A 520 -7.42 30.29 3.99
C ALA A 520 -6.87 28.89 4.29
N LEU A 521 -5.65 28.58 3.84
CA LEU A 521 -4.99 27.30 4.12
C LEU A 521 -4.67 27.12 5.59
N GLU A 522 -4.25 28.18 6.29
CA GLU A 522 -3.99 28.11 7.73
C GLU A 522 -5.27 27.84 8.53
N GLN A 523 -6.35 28.55 8.21
CA GLN A 523 -7.65 28.29 8.83
C GLN A 523 -8.17 26.87 8.50
N ALA A 524 -7.90 26.36 7.30
CA ALA A 524 -8.21 24.99 6.92
C ALA A 524 -7.39 23.97 7.72
N ARG A 525 -6.11 24.25 8.01
CA ARG A 525 -5.24 23.43 8.85
C ARG A 525 -5.80 23.30 10.26
N GLU A 526 -6.19 24.42 10.88
CA GLU A 526 -6.84 24.44 12.19
C GLU A 526 -8.12 23.61 12.21
N GLY A 527 -9.00 23.82 11.23
CA GLY A 527 -10.26 23.07 11.11
C GLY A 527 -10.04 21.57 10.88
N ARG A 528 -9.06 21.19 10.05
CA ARG A 528 -8.66 19.79 9.81
C ARG A 528 -8.14 19.14 11.10
N SER A 529 -7.27 19.83 11.84
CA SER A 529 -6.75 19.35 13.13
C SER A 529 -7.87 19.15 14.16
N HIS A 530 -8.86 20.04 14.20
CA HIS A 530 -10.04 19.86 15.05
C HIS A 530 -10.84 18.61 14.66
N ILE A 531 -11.10 18.39 13.37
CA ILE A 531 -11.83 17.20 12.87
C ILE A 531 -11.07 15.91 13.20
N LEU A 532 -9.74 15.88 13.02
CA LEU A 532 -8.91 14.75 13.44
C LEU A 532 -9.04 14.46 14.93
N GLY A 533 -9.08 15.51 15.76
CA GLY A 533 -9.32 15.41 17.19
C GLY A 533 -10.66 14.74 17.52
N GLU A 534 -11.74 15.14 16.84
CA GLU A 534 -13.06 14.53 17.01
C GLU A 534 -13.09 13.06 16.53
N MET A 535 -12.49 12.76 15.38
CA MET A 535 -12.37 11.39 14.86
C MET A 535 -11.62 10.46 15.83
N SER A 536 -10.57 10.98 16.48
CA SER A 536 -9.74 10.21 17.41
C SER A 536 -10.50 9.72 18.65
N LYS A 537 -11.65 10.33 18.97
CA LYS A 537 -12.53 9.88 20.05
C LYS A 537 -13.23 8.56 19.72
N ALA A 538 -13.44 8.26 18.44
CA ALA A 538 -14.02 7.00 17.98
C ALA A 538 -12.96 5.93 17.75
N LEU A 539 -11.85 6.29 17.08
CA LEU A 539 -10.76 5.37 16.80
C LEU A 539 -9.44 6.13 16.56
N THR A 540 -8.40 5.80 17.33
CA THR A 540 -7.10 6.50 17.28
C THR A 540 -6.12 5.92 16.26
N GLY A 541 -6.33 4.69 15.81
CA GLY A 541 -5.44 3.98 14.89
C GLY A 541 -6.08 2.69 14.36
N ALA A 542 -5.40 2.03 13.44
CA ALA A 542 -5.86 0.76 12.88
C ALA A 542 -6.01 -0.32 13.97
N ARG A 543 -7.01 -1.19 13.82
CA ARG A 543 -7.11 -2.41 14.65
C ARG A 543 -5.89 -3.31 14.40
N ASP A 544 -5.46 -4.04 15.42
CA ASP A 544 -4.28 -4.92 15.36
C ASP A 544 -4.44 -6.10 14.38
N GLU A 545 -5.68 -6.58 14.22
CA GLU A 545 -6.03 -7.64 13.28
C GLU A 545 -7.13 -7.18 12.32
N VAL A 546 -7.15 -7.78 11.13
CA VAL A 546 -8.27 -7.65 10.20
C VAL A 546 -9.52 -8.36 10.76
N SER A 547 -10.70 -7.90 10.34
CA SER A 547 -11.98 -8.50 10.74
C SER A 547 -12.03 -10.02 10.52
N GLU A 548 -12.71 -10.75 11.40
CA GLU A 548 -12.95 -12.20 11.26
C GLU A 548 -13.70 -12.56 9.97
N ASN A 549 -14.46 -11.62 9.42
CA ASN A 549 -15.17 -11.79 8.16
C ASN A 549 -14.27 -11.52 6.94
N ALA A 550 -13.11 -10.90 7.13
CA ALA A 550 -12.15 -10.65 6.07
C ALA A 550 -11.35 -11.93 5.77
N PRO A 551 -11.01 -12.18 4.49
CA PRO A 551 -10.13 -13.29 4.15
C PRO A 551 -8.76 -13.06 4.79
N ARG A 552 -8.19 -14.05 5.47
CA ARG A 552 -6.80 -14.01 5.92
C ARG A 552 -5.90 -14.49 4.79
N ILE A 553 -4.95 -13.65 4.38
CA ILE A 553 -3.96 -13.98 3.34
C ILE A 553 -2.71 -14.54 3.99
N THR A 554 -2.40 -15.80 3.70
CA THR A 554 -1.15 -16.46 4.07
C THR A 554 -0.26 -16.57 2.83
N THR A 555 0.97 -16.06 2.94
CA THR A 555 1.95 -16.13 1.84
C THR A 555 2.94 -17.27 2.10
N ILE A 556 3.11 -18.14 1.10
CA ILE A 556 4.15 -19.17 1.07
C ILE A 556 5.01 -18.98 -0.19
N SER A 557 6.22 -19.53 -0.20
CA SER A 557 7.11 -19.49 -1.38
C SER A 557 7.48 -20.90 -1.80
N ILE A 558 7.43 -21.14 -3.11
CA ILE A 558 7.81 -22.41 -3.75
C ILE A 558 8.92 -22.15 -4.79
N PRO A 559 9.73 -23.16 -5.14
CA PRO A 559 10.69 -23.05 -6.23
C PRO A 559 10.00 -22.71 -7.57
N LYS A 560 10.61 -21.86 -8.39
CA LYS A 560 10.02 -21.38 -9.66
C LYS A 560 9.72 -22.49 -10.65
N ASP A 561 10.56 -23.52 -10.69
CA ASP A 561 10.37 -24.70 -11.54
C ASP A 561 9.12 -25.52 -11.18
N LYS A 562 8.63 -25.36 -9.94
CA LYS A 562 7.46 -26.08 -9.39
C LYS A 562 6.13 -25.37 -9.61
N ILE A 563 6.12 -24.12 -10.07
CA ILE A 563 4.90 -23.36 -10.37
C ILE A 563 4.01 -24.14 -11.35
N ARG A 564 4.62 -24.77 -12.38
CA ARG A 564 3.89 -25.57 -13.38
C ARG A 564 3.18 -26.77 -12.78
N GLU A 565 3.77 -27.41 -11.76
CA GLU A 565 3.18 -28.59 -11.10
C GLU A 565 1.96 -28.18 -10.25
N VAL A 566 2.03 -27.03 -9.56
CA VAL A 566 0.92 -26.51 -8.74
C VAL A 566 -0.24 -25.97 -9.59
N ILE A 567 0.05 -25.28 -10.71
CA ILE A 567 -0.99 -24.83 -11.64
C ILE A 567 -1.63 -26.04 -12.35
N GLY A 568 -0.81 -27.00 -12.77
CA GLY A 568 -1.23 -28.13 -13.59
C GLY A 568 -1.56 -27.74 -15.03
N SER A 569 -1.80 -28.74 -15.90
CA SER A 569 -2.15 -28.48 -17.30
C SER A 569 -3.46 -27.68 -17.41
N GLY A 570 -3.37 -26.49 -18.02
CA GLY A 570 -4.53 -25.60 -18.19
C GLY A 570 -5.13 -25.06 -16.88
N GLY A 571 -4.40 -25.09 -15.77
CA GLY A 571 -4.91 -24.67 -14.45
C GLY A 571 -5.77 -25.71 -13.75
N LYS A 572 -5.75 -26.98 -14.19
CA LYS A 572 -6.61 -28.03 -13.63
C LYS A 572 -6.37 -28.26 -12.14
N VAL A 573 -5.10 -28.38 -11.73
CA VAL A 573 -4.73 -28.71 -10.34
C VAL A 573 -5.07 -27.56 -9.41
N ILE A 574 -4.72 -26.33 -9.79
CA ILE A 574 -5.03 -25.17 -8.96
C ILE A 574 -6.54 -24.95 -8.79
N ARG A 575 -7.35 -25.19 -9.84
CA ARG A 575 -8.81 -25.14 -9.75
C ARG A 575 -9.35 -26.20 -8.79
N GLU A 576 -8.83 -27.42 -8.86
CA GLU A 576 -9.23 -28.51 -7.96
C GLU A 576 -8.92 -28.18 -6.49
N ILE A 577 -7.74 -27.60 -6.20
CA ILE A 577 -7.40 -27.14 -4.84
C ILE A 577 -8.37 -26.05 -4.39
N VAL A 578 -8.63 -25.03 -5.22
CA VAL A 578 -9.55 -23.92 -4.90
C VAL A 578 -10.97 -24.43 -4.66
N GLU A 579 -11.49 -25.30 -5.53
CA GLU A 579 -12.84 -25.87 -5.42
C GLU A 579 -13.01 -26.76 -4.18
N THR A 580 -11.98 -27.54 -3.83
CA THR A 580 -12.05 -28.48 -2.70
C THR A 580 -11.83 -27.80 -1.36
N THR A 581 -10.88 -26.87 -1.28
CA THR A 581 -10.52 -26.20 -0.02
C THR A 581 -11.36 -24.96 0.26
N GLY A 582 -11.96 -24.36 -0.79
CA GLY A 582 -12.66 -23.07 -0.70
C GLY A 582 -11.73 -21.87 -0.52
N ALA A 583 -10.40 -22.06 -0.51
CA ALA A 583 -9.42 -20.99 -0.44
C ALA A 583 -9.21 -20.37 -1.84
N LYS A 584 -9.05 -19.05 -1.91
CA LYS A 584 -8.57 -18.37 -3.11
C LYS A 584 -7.05 -18.42 -3.14
N ILE A 585 -6.48 -18.82 -4.28
CA ILE A 585 -5.02 -18.95 -4.43
C ILE A 585 -4.56 -18.09 -5.60
N ASP A 586 -3.57 -17.25 -5.35
CA ASP A 586 -2.89 -16.43 -6.34
C ASP A 586 -1.40 -16.80 -6.37
N ILE A 587 -0.84 -16.94 -7.58
CA ILE A 587 0.53 -17.43 -7.78
C ILE A 587 1.29 -16.41 -8.62
N ASP A 588 2.34 -15.84 -8.05
CA ASP A 588 3.25 -14.92 -8.72
C ASP A 588 4.35 -15.71 -9.47
N ASP A 589 4.88 -15.13 -10.56
CA ASP A 589 5.93 -15.74 -11.41
C ASP A 589 7.27 -15.96 -10.69
N ASP A 590 7.45 -15.38 -9.50
CA ASP A 590 8.62 -15.55 -8.67
C ASP A 590 8.55 -16.77 -7.74
N GLY A 591 7.41 -17.48 -7.71
CA GLY A 591 7.13 -18.61 -6.84
C GLY A 591 6.44 -18.23 -5.54
N THR A 592 6.05 -16.98 -5.35
CA THR A 592 5.22 -16.54 -4.23
C THR A 592 3.78 -16.98 -4.45
N ILE A 593 3.19 -17.66 -3.47
CA ILE A 593 1.79 -18.09 -3.49
C ILE A 593 1.06 -17.41 -2.33
N LYS A 594 0.02 -16.67 -2.64
CA LYS A 594 -0.87 -16.00 -1.68
C LYS A 594 -2.16 -16.82 -1.56
N ILE A 595 -2.44 -17.32 -0.37
CA ILE A 595 -3.58 -18.20 -0.07
C ILE A 595 -4.52 -17.44 0.85
N ALA A 596 -5.69 -17.07 0.34
CA ALA A 596 -6.68 -16.28 1.03
C ALA A 596 -7.89 -17.15 1.41
N ALA A 597 -8.20 -17.23 2.70
CA ALA A 597 -9.40 -17.91 3.18
C ALA A 597 -9.96 -17.18 4.42
N VAL A 598 -11.29 -17.20 4.58
CA VAL A 598 -11.93 -16.69 5.81
C VAL A 598 -11.68 -17.67 6.96
N ASP A 599 -11.71 -18.97 6.67
CA ASP A 599 -11.44 -20.05 7.63
C ASP A 599 -9.95 -20.45 7.63
N ALA A 600 -9.37 -20.57 8.84
CA ALA A 600 -7.99 -20.98 9.03
C ALA A 600 -7.75 -22.44 8.59
N ASP A 601 -8.75 -23.31 8.75
CA ASP A 601 -8.63 -24.72 8.35
C ASP A 601 -8.60 -24.86 6.82
N ALA A 602 -9.43 -24.08 6.10
CA ALA A 602 -9.38 -23.99 4.64
C ALA A 602 -8.01 -23.50 4.14
N SER A 603 -7.44 -22.45 4.76
CA SER A 603 -6.10 -21.95 4.42
C SER A 603 -5.03 -23.03 4.63
N LYS A 604 -5.08 -23.72 5.78
CA LYS A 604 -4.13 -24.79 6.11
C LYS A 604 -4.24 -25.97 5.15
N ALA A 605 -5.44 -26.41 4.81
CA ALA A 605 -5.66 -27.49 3.86
C ALA A 605 -5.06 -27.16 2.47
N ALA A 606 -5.24 -25.92 2.00
CA ALA A 606 -4.63 -25.47 0.75
C ALA A 606 -3.10 -25.43 0.82
N ILE A 607 -2.54 -24.91 1.92
CA ILE A 607 -1.08 -24.89 2.15
C ILE A 607 -0.50 -26.31 2.14
N ASP A 608 -1.12 -27.23 2.88
CA ASP A 608 -0.63 -28.60 3.03
C ASP A 608 -0.73 -29.36 1.70
N TRP A 609 -1.77 -29.12 0.91
CA TRP A 609 -1.90 -29.70 -0.43
C TRP A 609 -0.82 -29.17 -1.38
N ILE A 610 -0.62 -27.86 -1.43
CA ILE A 610 0.43 -27.24 -2.26
C ILE A 610 1.80 -27.78 -1.85
N ARG A 611 2.10 -27.81 -0.55
CA ARG A 611 3.34 -28.40 -0.04
C ARG A 611 3.48 -29.87 -0.42
N GLY A 612 2.40 -30.64 -0.43
CA GLY A 612 2.39 -32.03 -0.88
C GLY A 612 2.76 -32.18 -2.37
N ILE A 613 2.36 -31.23 -3.23
CA ILE A 613 2.74 -31.21 -4.65
C ILE A 613 4.22 -30.86 -4.81
N VAL A 614 4.69 -29.87 -4.05
CA VAL A 614 6.05 -29.35 -4.15
C VAL A 614 7.06 -30.23 -3.40
N ALA A 615 6.58 -31.16 -2.57
CA ALA A 615 7.42 -32.02 -1.75
C ALA A 615 8.38 -32.84 -2.61
N GLU A 616 9.67 -32.78 -2.28
CA GLU A 616 10.69 -33.56 -2.95
C GLU A 616 11.02 -34.82 -2.14
N PRO A 617 11.30 -35.95 -2.82
CA PRO A 617 11.68 -37.18 -2.15
C PRO A 617 13.09 -37.03 -1.57
N GLU A 618 13.16 -36.86 -0.25
CA GLU A 618 14.41 -36.77 0.50
C GLU A 618 15.10 -38.14 0.66
N LEU A 619 16.42 -38.17 0.46
CA LEU A 619 17.25 -39.37 0.64
C LEU A 619 17.19 -39.87 2.08
N GLY A 620 16.98 -41.17 2.26
CA GLY A 620 16.93 -41.82 3.56
C GLY A 620 15.59 -41.71 4.30
N VAL A 621 14.65 -40.88 3.82
CA VAL A 621 13.32 -40.74 4.43
C VAL A 621 12.43 -41.92 4.05
N ILE A 622 11.62 -42.37 5.03
CA ILE A 622 10.66 -43.46 4.87
C ILE A 622 9.29 -42.87 4.57
N TYR A 623 8.71 -43.29 3.46
CA TYR A 623 7.37 -42.90 3.03
C TYR A 623 6.44 -44.11 3.06
N THR A 624 5.15 -43.87 3.28
CA THR A 624 4.12 -44.91 3.06
C THR A 624 3.57 -44.70 1.66
N GLY A 625 3.63 -45.73 0.84
CA GLY A 625 3.21 -45.66 -0.56
C GLY A 625 2.38 -46.87 -0.98
N LYS A 626 1.70 -46.74 -2.12
CA LYS A 626 0.85 -47.78 -2.69
C LYS A 626 1.53 -48.42 -3.89
N VAL A 627 1.54 -49.74 -3.96
CA VAL A 627 2.09 -50.46 -5.12
C VAL A 627 1.18 -50.22 -6.34
N VAL A 628 1.70 -49.54 -7.35
CA VAL A 628 0.96 -49.21 -8.59
C VAL A 628 1.19 -50.21 -9.69
N LYS A 629 2.37 -50.83 -9.75
CA LYS A 629 2.71 -51.82 -10.79
C LYS A 629 3.77 -52.79 -10.30
N VAL A 630 3.58 -54.08 -10.58
CA VAL A 630 4.56 -55.14 -10.31
C VAL A 630 5.18 -55.61 -11.63
N VAL A 631 6.49 -55.77 -11.66
CA VAL A 631 7.27 -56.30 -12.80
C VAL A 631 8.26 -57.35 -12.30
N ASP A 632 8.85 -58.15 -13.19
CA ASP A 632 9.71 -59.28 -12.79
C ASP A 632 10.95 -58.88 -11.98
N PHE A 633 11.44 -57.65 -12.15
CA PHE A 633 12.63 -57.12 -11.48
C PHE A 633 12.34 -56.15 -10.33
N GLY A 634 11.07 -55.87 -10.00
CA GLY A 634 10.71 -54.99 -8.90
C GLY A 634 9.25 -54.55 -8.85
N ALA A 635 8.94 -53.65 -7.93
CA ALA A 635 7.61 -53.05 -7.77
C ALA A 635 7.71 -51.52 -7.81
N PHE A 636 6.83 -50.89 -8.59
CA PHE A 636 6.64 -49.45 -8.59
C PHE A 636 5.68 -49.07 -7.49
N VAL A 637 6.10 -48.15 -6.62
CA VAL A 637 5.34 -47.67 -5.48
C VAL A 637 5.14 -46.16 -5.67
N ASN A 638 3.90 -45.71 -5.65
CA ASN A 638 3.56 -44.30 -5.57
C ASN A 638 3.66 -43.88 -4.10
N PHE A 639 4.61 -43.01 -3.78
CA PHE A 639 5.00 -42.74 -2.38
C PHE A 639 5.02 -41.25 -2.01
N LEU A 640 4.91 -40.36 -3.00
CA LEU A 640 4.88 -38.91 -2.79
C LEU A 640 4.15 -38.20 -3.93
N GLY A 641 2.90 -37.80 -3.71
CA GLY A 641 2.07 -37.12 -4.71
C GLY A 641 1.95 -37.93 -6.01
N SER A 642 2.39 -37.35 -7.14
CA SER A 642 2.38 -38.02 -8.45
C SER A 642 3.68 -38.77 -8.79
N ARG A 643 4.62 -38.90 -7.85
CA ARG A 643 5.94 -39.52 -8.10
C ARG A 643 5.95 -41.00 -7.71
N ASP A 644 6.37 -41.82 -8.66
CA ASP A 644 6.59 -43.25 -8.47
C ASP A 644 8.08 -43.54 -8.27
N GLY A 645 8.39 -44.47 -7.37
CA GLY A 645 9.73 -45.00 -7.17
C GLY A 645 9.77 -46.52 -7.36
N LEU A 646 10.93 -47.04 -7.74
CA LEU A 646 11.13 -48.47 -7.97
C LEU A 646 11.76 -49.12 -6.73
N VAL A 647 11.08 -50.11 -6.16
CA VAL A 647 11.67 -51.08 -5.24
C VAL A 647 12.19 -52.25 -6.08
N HIS A 648 13.50 -52.38 -6.20
CA HIS A 648 14.11 -53.49 -6.93
C HIS A 648 13.88 -54.83 -6.20
N ILE A 649 13.87 -55.96 -6.90
CA ILE A 649 13.60 -57.29 -6.30
C ILE A 649 14.53 -57.63 -5.12
N SER A 650 15.78 -57.14 -5.16
CA SER A 650 16.77 -57.31 -4.09
C SER A 650 16.50 -56.46 -2.84
N GLU A 651 15.59 -55.49 -2.92
CA GLU A 651 15.25 -54.54 -1.86
C GLU A 651 13.81 -54.70 -1.36
N LEU A 652 13.10 -55.76 -1.78
CA LEU A 652 11.74 -56.06 -1.32
C LEU A 652 11.69 -56.68 0.08
N ALA A 653 12.58 -57.61 0.38
CA ALA A 653 12.59 -58.35 1.64
C ALA A 653 14.02 -58.73 2.08
N PRO A 654 14.24 -59.06 3.36
CA PRO A 654 15.54 -59.52 3.87
C PRO A 654 15.99 -60.86 3.29
N GLN A 655 15.05 -61.78 3.04
CA GLN A 655 15.30 -63.06 2.38
C GLN A 655 15.36 -62.94 0.85
N ARG A 656 16.01 -63.92 0.19
CA ARG A 656 16.08 -63.98 -1.28
C ARG A 656 14.69 -64.21 -1.86
N VAL A 657 14.22 -63.23 -2.65
CA VAL A 657 12.91 -63.27 -3.31
C VAL A 657 13.06 -63.88 -4.69
N GLY A 658 12.28 -64.93 -4.98
CA GLY A 658 12.25 -65.60 -6.29
C GLY A 658 11.38 -64.87 -7.30
N LYS A 659 10.14 -64.49 -6.91
CA LYS A 659 9.24 -63.66 -7.73
C LYS A 659 8.70 -62.50 -6.90
N VAL A 660 8.60 -61.32 -7.52
CA VAL A 660 8.11 -60.09 -6.84
C VAL A 660 6.67 -60.23 -6.36
N ALA A 661 5.83 -60.93 -7.13
CA ALA A 661 4.43 -61.16 -6.81
C ALA A 661 4.21 -61.99 -5.53
N ASP A 662 5.24 -62.68 -5.04
CA ASP A 662 5.18 -63.45 -3.79
C ASP A 662 5.28 -62.54 -2.55
N VAL A 663 5.73 -61.30 -2.72
CA VAL A 663 5.98 -60.34 -1.61
C VAL A 663 5.00 -59.17 -1.64
N VAL A 664 4.64 -58.67 -2.82
CA VAL A 664 3.75 -57.51 -2.97
C VAL A 664 2.79 -57.67 -4.14
N LYS A 665 1.55 -57.22 -3.97
CA LYS A 665 0.51 -57.16 -5.01
C LYS A 665 0.20 -55.71 -5.36
N VAL A 666 -0.31 -55.52 -6.59
CA VAL A 666 -0.81 -54.20 -7.00
C VAL A 666 -1.94 -53.79 -6.07
N GLY A 667 -1.82 -52.61 -5.47
CA GLY A 667 -2.75 -52.06 -4.50
C GLY A 667 -2.29 -52.11 -3.04
N ASP A 668 -1.24 -52.87 -2.71
CA ASP A 668 -0.75 -52.98 -1.32
C ASP A 668 -0.17 -51.66 -0.82
N GLN A 669 -0.42 -51.34 0.45
CA GLN A 669 0.26 -50.26 1.16
C GLN A 669 1.56 -50.78 1.77
N VAL A 670 2.67 -50.13 1.46
CA VAL A 670 4.02 -50.53 1.88
C VAL A 670 4.82 -49.32 2.38
N LYS A 671 5.73 -49.54 3.33
CA LYS A 671 6.66 -48.52 3.81
C LYS A 671 7.98 -48.64 3.07
N VAL A 672 8.43 -47.55 2.46
CA VAL A 672 9.57 -47.53 1.53
C VAL A 672 10.54 -46.41 1.88
N LYS A 673 11.84 -46.75 1.99
CA LYS A 673 12.92 -45.79 2.19
C LYS A 673 13.49 -45.34 0.85
N VAL A 674 13.68 -44.04 0.66
CA VAL A 674 14.37 -43.51 -0.52
C VAL A 674 15.87 -43.79 -0.39
N LEU A 675 16.44 -44.55 -1.32
CA LEU A 675 17.86 -44.89 -1.34
C LEU A 675 18.71 -43.93 -2.20
N GLY A 676 18.11 -43.35 -3.23
CA GLY A 676 18.87 -42.71 -4.30
C GLY A 676 18.02 -42.36 -5.50
N PHE A 677 18.69 -41.81 -6.51
CA PHE A 677 18.16 -41.63 -7.84
C PHE A 677 19.00 -42.46 -8.82
N ASP A 678 18.40 -42.97 -9.89
CA ASP A 678 19.15 -43.58 -11.00
C ASP A 678 19.72 -42.51 -11.95
N ASP A 679 20.52 -42.94 -12.92
CA ASP A 679 21.17 -42.04 -13.90
C ASP A 679 20.16 -41.31 -14.81
N ARG A 680 18.88 -41.65 -14.73
CA ARG A 680 17.76 -41.04 -15.47
C ARG A 680 16.82 -40.26 -14.54
N GLY A 681 17.20 -40.06 -13.27
CA GLY A 681 16.44 -39.29 -12.28
C GLY A 681 15.28 -40.03 -11.61
N LYS A 682 15.11 -41.35 -11.81
CA LYS A 682 14.05 -42.13 -11.16
C LYS A 682 14.43 -42.52 -9.74
N VAL A 683 13.46 -42.47 -8.83
CA VAL A 683 13.67 -42.71 -7.40
C VAL A 683 13.85 -44.20 -7.11
N LYS A 684 14.95 -44.55 -6.45
CA LYS A 684 15.23 -45.91 -5.94
C LYS A 684 14.69 -46.04 -4.52
N LEU A 685 13.89 -47.06 -4.28
CA LEU A 685 13.24 -47.32 -2.99
C LEU A 685 13.68 -48.66 -2.39
N SER A 686 13.62 -48.81 -1.07
CA SER A 686 13.83 -50.07 -0.36
C SER A 686 12.74 -50.34 0.68
N MET A 687 12.17 -51.54 0.62
CA MET A 687 11.29 -52.09 1.66
C MET A 687 12.10 -52.90 2.68
N ARG A 688 13.24 -53.46 2.26
CA ARG A 688 14.13 -54.28 3.09
C ARG A 688 14.76 -53.51 4.25
N GLN A 689 15.06 -52.23 4.05
CA GLN A 689 15.64 -51.36 5.08
C GLN A 689 14.60 -50.77 6.03
N VAL A 690 13.33 -51.15 5.92
CA VAL A 690 12.23 -50.59 6.73
C VAL A 690 11.44 -51.72 7.37
N ASN A 691 11.22 -51.61 8.68
CA ASN A 691 10.27 -52.49 9.35
C ASN A 691 8.86 -52.14 8.87
N GLN A 692 8.21 -53.07 8.16
CA GLN A 692 6.90 -52.83 7.55
C GLN A 692 5.77 -52.63 8.59
N GLN A 693 5.91 -53.17 9.80
CA GLN A 693 4.94 -52.98 10.88
C GLN A 693 5.18 -51.64 11.60
N THR A 694 6.38 -51.42 12.12
CA THR A 694 6.68 -50.27 12.98
C THR A 694 7.07 -49.01 12.21
N GLY A 695 7.56 -49.14 10.97
CA GLY A 695 8.13 -48.04 10.19
C GLY A 695 9.56 -47.65 10.60
N GLU A 696 10.21 -48.45 11.46
CA GLU A 696 11.58 -48.24 11.92
C GLU A 696 12.61 -48.48 10.80
N ASP A 697 13.61 -47.62 10.69
CA ASP A 697 14.72 -47.75 9.74
C ASP A 697 15.74 -48.80 10.20
N LEU A 698 15.75 -49.95 9.55
CA LEU A 698 16.61 -51.10 9.84
C LEU A 698 18.01 -50.95 9.24
N GLY A 699 18.22 -50.05 8.27
CA GLY A 699 19.52 -49.80 7.67
C GLY A 699 20.47 -49.00 8.57
N ASP A 700 19.90 -48.17 9.44
CA ASP A 700 20.65 -47.23 10.28
C ASP A 700 21.06 -47.82 11.65
N ARG A 701 20.46 -48.93 12.10
CA ARG A 701 20.70 -49.47 13.45
C ARG A 701 22.15 -49.92 13.69
N ARG A 702 22.77 -50.62 12.72
CA ARG A 702 24.20 -51.03 12.81
C ARG A 702 25.20 -49.87 12.64
N GLN A 703 24.86 -48.83 11.88
CA GLN A 703 25.71 -47.63 11.75
C GLN A 703 25.52 -46.66 12.93
N ARG A 704 24.32 -46.53 13.49
CA ARG A 704 24.03 -45.74 14.70
C ARG A 704 24.68 -46.33 15.93
N GLU A 705 24.66 -47.65 16.12
CA GLU A 705 25.32 -48.30 17.27
C GLU A 705 26.85 -48.14 17.22
N GLN A 706 27.46 -48.13 16.03
CA GLN A 706 28.90 -47.86 15.86
C GLN A 706 29.27 -46.35 15.91
N ARG A 707 28.38 -45.44 15.51
CA ARG A 707 28.62 -43.99 15.51
C ARG A 707 28.27 -43.31 16.84
N ALA A 708 27.31 -43.85 17.60
CA ALA A 708 27.00 -43.39 18.96
C ALA A 708 28.16 -43.69 19.91
N ALA A 709 28.81 -44.84 19.77
CA ALA A 709 30.03 -45.22 20.51
C ALA A 709 31.24 -44.29 20.23
N ALA A 710 31.16 -43.43 19.21
CA ALA A 710 32.22 -42.49 18.84
C ALA A 710 31.96 -41.04 19.33
N ARG A 711 30.86 -40.77 20.03
CA ARG A 711 30.42 -39.41 20.43
C ARG A 711 30.21 -39.30 21.94
N ALA A 712 30.03 -38.08 22.45
CA ALA A 712 29.86 -37.78 23.87
C ALA A 712 28.71 -36.78 24.08
N PRO A 713 28.10 -36.73 25.28
CA PRO A 713 26.97 -35.82 25.56
C PRO A 713 27.36 -34.34 25.38
N GLU A 714 26.49 -33.60 24.70
CA GLU A 714 26.64 -32.15 24.46
C GLU A 714 26.74 -31.38 25.78
N ASN A 715 27.41 -30.22 25.78
CA ASN A 715 27.52 -29.34 26.95
C ASN A 715 28.11 -30.03 28.22
N THR A 716 28.96 -31.06 28.06
CA THR A 716 29.66 -31.75 29.17
C THR A 716 31.18 -31.69 29.05
N LEU A 717 31.90 -31.92 30.17
CA LEU A 717 33.36 -32.08 30.13
C LEU A 717 33.82 -33.30 29.33
N ALA A 718 32.98 -34.34 29.23
CA ALA A 718 33.24 -35.49 28.36
C ALA A 718 33.17 -35.10 26.88
N GLY A 719 32.20 -34.27 26.50
CA GLY A 719 32.09 -33.68 25.17
C GLY A 719 33.32 -32.87 24.76
N LEU A 720 33.83 -32.03 25.66
CA LEU A 720 35.07 -31.25 25.48
C LEU A 720 36.28 -32.14 25.19
N ARG A 721 36.50 -33.17 26.01
CA ARG A 721 37.60 -34.14 25.81
C ARG A 721 37.44 -34.88 24.49
N ARG A 722 36.22 -35.31 24.18
CA ARG A 722 35.95 -36.05 22.94
C ARG A 722 36.18 -35.21 21.69
N ALA A 723 35.82 -33.93 21.71
CA ALA A 723 36.10 -33.01 20.62
C ALA A 723 37.62 -32.88 20.37
N LYS A 724 38.43 -32.84 21.43
CA LYS A 724 39.89 -32.86 21.31
C LYS A 724 40.39 -34.16 20.68
N ASP A 725 39.90 -35.31 21.13
CA ASP A 725 40.30 -36.63 20.60
C ASP A 725 39.98 -36.77 19.11
N LEU A 726 38.88 -36.16 18.65
CA LEU A 726 38.49 -36.13 17.25
C LEU A 726 39.33 -35.15 16.40
N GLY A 727 40.12 -34.29 17.03
CA GLY A 727 40.99 -33.31 16.36
C GLY A 727 40.37 -31.94 16.12
N CYS A 728 39.31 -31.57 16.86
CA CYS A 728 38.78 -30.21 16.84
C CYS A 728 39.76 -29.22 17.48
N SER A 729 39.91 -28.04 16.87
CA SER A 729 40.68 -26.91 17.43
C SER A 729 39.80 -25.93 18.22
N TRP A 730 38.49 -25.96 17.96
CA TRP A 730 37.47 -25.13 18.59
C TRP A 730 36.33 -25.99 19.10
N VAL A 731 35.73 -25.56 20.21
CA VAL A 731 34.50 -26.15 20.78
C VAL A 731 33.50 -25.03 21.06
N GLU A 732 32.23 -25.35 20.96
CA GLU A 732 31.13 -24.45 21.30
C GLU A 732 30.31 -25.08 22.43
N PHE A 733 29.87 -24.25 23.37
CA PHE A 733 28.93 -24.66 24.40
C PHE A 733 28.09 -23.47 24.87
N ASP A 734 26.90 -23.81 25.35
CA ASP A 734 25.89 -22.87 25.81
C ASP A 734 25.99 -22.67 27.31
N VAL A 735 25.86 -21.42 27.75
CA VAL A 735 25.78 -21.10 29.18
C VAL A 735 24.44 -20.50 29.56
N ARG A 736 23.96 -20.88 30.75
CA ARG A 736 22.76 -20.32 31.38
C ARG A 736 23.03 -19.95 32.83
N LEU A 737 22.29 -18.94 33.28
CA LEU A 737 22.33 -18.45 34.65
C LEU A 737 21.42 -19.30 35.54
N THR A 738 21.97 -19.74 36.66
CA THR A 738 21.26 -20.40 37.77
C THR A 738 20.53 -19.36 38.63
N GLY A 739 19.62 -19.80 39.49
CA GLY A 739 18.84 -18.92 40.37
C GLY A 739 19.67 -18.12 41.38
N ASP A 740 20.88 -18.60 41.72
CA ASP A 740 21.86 -17.93 42.56
C ASP A 740 22.99 -17.22 41.77
N GLY A 741 22.86 -17.11 40.45
CA GLY A 741 23.74 -16.27 39.63
C GLY A 741 25.02 -16.93 39.12
N ALA A 742 25.22 -18.23 39.33
CA ALA A 742 26.31 -18.99 38.72
C ALA A 742 25.99 -19.38 37.27
N LEU A 743 27.03 -19.63 36.46
CA LEU A 743 26.89 -20.07 35.06
C LEU A 743 27.19 -21.57 34.93
N VAL A 744 26.25 -22.29 34.31
CA VAL A 744 26.35 -23.72 34.00
C VAL A 744 26.22 -23.96 32.51
N LEU A 745 26.85 -25.03 32.02
CA LEU A 745 26.73 -25.47 30.63
C LEU A 745 25.36 -26.14 30.42
N CYS A 746 24.50 -25.49 29.64
CA CYS A 746 23.16 -25.99 29.33
C CYS A 746 22.52 -25.19 28.18
N HIS A 747 22.17 -25.87 27.09
CA HIS A 747 21.46 -25.26 25.96
C HIS A 747 20.04 -24.83 26.33
N ASP A 748 19.29 -25.71 27.00
CA ASP A 748 17.85 -25.57 27.22
C ASP A 748 17.52 -24.75 28.46
N ALA A 749 16.38 -24.05 28.43
CA ALA A 749 15.92 -23.30 29.60
C ALA A 749 15.56 -24.22 30.77
N ARG A 750 15.34 -25.50 30.51
CA ARG A 750 14.98 -26.52 31.48
C ARG A 750 15.94 -27.69 31.43
N LEU A 751 16.08 -28.35 32.57
CA LEU A 751 17.00 -29.47 32.79
C LEU A 751 16.49 -30.81 32.24
N ASP A 752 15.24 -30.88 31.79
CA ASP A 752 14.50 -32.13 31.59
C ASP A 752 15.05 -33.01 30.44
N ARG A 753 15.74 -32.44 29.45
CA ARG A 753 16.17 -33.18 28.25
C ARG A 753 17.55 -33.82 28.39
N THR A 754 18.51 -33.07 28.92
CA THR A 754 19.93 -33.45 28.93
C THR A 754 20.47 -33.71 30.33
N THR A 755 19.59 -33.79 31.33
CA THR A 755 19.99 -34.15 32.68
C THR A 755 18.93 -35.00 33.37
N THR A 756 19.24 -35.57 34.54
CA THR A 756 18.24 -36.21 35.40
C THR A 756 17.39 -35.22 36.22
N GLY A 757 17.66 -33.92 36.12
CA GLY A 757 16.90 -32.87 36.80
C GLY A 757 15.63 -32.46 36.06
N GLN A 758 14.72 -31.77 36.75
CA GLN A 758 13.48 -31.23 36.18
C GLN A 758 13.34 -29.73 36.45
N GLY A 759 12.62 -29.04 35.56
CA GLY A 759 12.31 -27.62 35.71
C GLY A 759 13.40 -26.67 35.19
N ARG A 760 13.20 -25.36 35.39
CA ARG A 760 14.05 -24.33 34.78
C ARG A 760 15.42 -24.23 35.44
N VAL A 761 16.47 -24.03 34.66
CA VAL A 761 17.84 -23.77 35.16
C VAL A 761 17.85 -22.57 36.12
N SER A 762 17.13 -21.51 35.76
CA SER A 762 16.99 -20.28 36.55
C SER A 762 16.21 -20.45 37.86
N ALA A 763 15.52 -21.58 38.05
CA ALA A 763 14.78 -21.88 39.29
C ALA A 763 15.62 -22.66 40.32
N HIS A 764 16.79 -23.16 39.92
CA HIS A 764 17.65 -23.98 40.78
C HIS A 764 18.93 -23.24 41.15
N ARG A 765 19.43 -23.50 42.36
CA ARG A 765 20.78 -23.07 42.78
C ARG A 765 21.84 -23.98 42.18
N LEU A 766 23.07 -23.49 42.03
CA LEU A 766 24.18 -24.28 41.50
C LEU A 766 24.37 -25.62 42.24
N SER A 767 24.29 -25.61 43.57
CA SER A 767 24.47 -26.82 44.38
C SER A 767 23.46 -27.92 44.05
N ALA A 768 22.22 -27.57 43.71
CA ALA A 768 21.20 -28.53 43.30
C ALA A 768 21.45 -29.05 41.88
N ILE A 769 21.81 -28.16 40.95
CA ILE A 769 22.07 -28.54 39.55
C ILE A 769 23.26 -29.50 39.45
N ARG A 770 24.29 -29.32 40.28
CA ARG A 770 25.46 -30.21 40.30
C ARG A 770 25.15 -31.65 40.74
N CYS A 771 24.02 -31.90 41.39
CA CYS A 771 23.60 -33.25 41.75
C CYS A 771 22.92 -33.99 40.58
N PHE A 772 22.57 -33.30 39.49
CA PHE A 772 21.98 -33.92 38.32
C PHE A 772 23.04 -34.48 37.39
N ASP A 773 22.72 -35.64 36.83
CA ASP A 773 23.56 -36.37 35.90
C ASP A 773 23.28 -35.86 34.48
N ALA A 774 24.31 -35.31 33.84
CA ALA A 774 24.29 -34.72 32.51
C ALA A 774 24.75 -35.68 31.40
N GLY A 775 25.03 -36.96 31.71
CA GLY A 775 25.56 -37.93 30.75
C GLY A 775 24.71 -39.20 30.58
N ALA A 776 23.96 -39.62 31.60
CA ALA A 776 23.18 -40.86 31.57
C ALA A 776 22.10 -40.89 30.47
N TRP A 777 21.60 -39.73 30.05
CA TRP A 777 20.63 -39.62 28.94
C TRP A 777 21.23 -39.98 27.58
N PHE A 778 22.57 -39.87 27.44
CA PHE A 778 23.27 -40.08 26.17
C PHE A 778 23.71 -41.53 26.00
N ALA A 779 24.48 -42.06 26.96
CA ALA A 779 24.84 -43.47 27.03
C ALA A 779 25.25 -43.85 28.47
N ALA A 780 25.10 -45.13 28.81
CA ALA A 780 25.38 -45.63 30.16
C ALA A 780 26.84 -45.38 30.61
N GLU A 781 27.80 -45.32 29.67
CA GLU A 781 29.21 -45.04 29.97
C GLU A 781 29.48 -43.61 30.45
N PHE A 782 28.57 -42.66 30.20
CA PHE A 782 28.68 -41.27 30.66
C PHE A 782 27.88 -40.99 31.93
N ALA A 783 27.25 -42.01 32.53
CA ALA A 783 26.54 -41.85 33.79
C ALA A 783 27.47 -41.38 34.92
N GLY A 784 26.94 -40.57 35.82
CA GLY A 784 27.63 -39.94 36.95
C GLY A 784 28.27 -38.58 36.64
N GLY A 785 28.20 -38.09 35.39
CA GLY A 785 28.75 -36.78 35.03
C GLY A 785 27.89 -35.62 35.52
N ALA A 786 28.41 -34.77 36.41
CA ALA A 786 27.70 -33.56 36.84
C ALA A 786 27.58 -32.50 35.73
N VAL A 787 26.54 -31.66 35.79
CA VAL A 787 26.41 -30.47 34.93
C VAL A 787 27.61 -29.52 35.17
N PRO A 788 28.45 -29.21 34.16
CA PRO A 788 29.64 -28.40 34.36
C PRO A 788 29.33 -26.91 34.58
N THR A 789 30.17 -26.24 35.36
CA THR A 789 30.20 -24.77 35.40
C THR A 789 31.00 -24.19 34.23
N LEU A 790 30.76 -22.92 33.88
CA LEU A 790 31.55 -22.22 32.87
C LEU A 790 33.06 -22.23 33.22
N GLU A 791 33.40 -22.05 34.50
CA GLU A 791 34.79 -22.08 34.95
C GLU A 791 35.44 -23.44 34.70
N GLU A 792 34.80 -24.54 35.09
CA GLU A 792 35.32 -25.89 34.85
C GLU A 792 35.53 -26.16 33.36
N ALA A 793 34.56 -25.76 32.52
CA ALA A 793 34.65 -25.93 31.08
C ALA A 793 35.82 -25.15 30.47
N LEU A 794 36.05 -23.90 30.89
CA LEU A 794 37.16 -23.07 30.41
C LEU A 794 38.52 -23.61 30.84
N LEU A 795 38.64 -24.09 32.09
CA LEU A 795 39.88 -24.68 32.59
C LEU A 795 40.23 -25.98 31.86
N VAL A 796 39.24 -26.84 31.62
CA VAL A 796 39.44 -28.07 30.84
C VAL A 796 39.77 -27.75 29.38
N ALA A 797 39.09 -26.77 28.77
CA ALA A 797 39.43 -26.34 27.41
C ALA A 797 40.87 -25.80 27.30
N ALA A 798 41.33 -25.02 28.28
CA ALA A 798 42.72 -24.55 28.35
C ALA A 798 43.72 -25.70 28.50
N GLU A 799 43.44 -26.68 29.37
CA GLU A 799 44.28 -27.88 29.54
C GLU A 799 44.40 -28.69 28.24
N LEU A 800 43.30 -28.81 27.49
CA LEU A 800 43.26 -29.54 26.21
C LEU A 800 43.82 -28.72 25.03
N GLY A 801 44.15 -27.44 25.23
CA GLY A 801 44.57 -26.53 24.17
C GLY A 801 43.48 -26.27 23.13
N LEU A 802 42.22 -26.21 23.56
CA LEU A 802 41.05 -25.89 22.73
C LEU A 802 40.72 -24.39 22.81
N SER A 803 40.33 -23.81 21.68
CA SER A 803 39.66 -22.50 21.66
C SER A 803 38.14 -22.67 21.84
N VAL A 804 37.46 -21.64 22.33
CA VAL A 804 36.08 -21.79 22.83
C VAL A 804 35.16 -20.72 22.27
N ASN A 805 33.99 -21.12 21.77
CA ASN A 805 32.85 -20.23 21.57
C ASN A 805 31.84 -20.44 22.71
N ILE A 806 31.62 -19.41 23.53
CA ILE A 806 30.62 -19.43 24.61
C ILE A 806 29.33 -18.81 24.05
N GLU A 807 28.27 -19.59 23.85
CA GLU A 807 26.96 -19.02 23.53
C GLU A 807 26.19 -18.63 24.80
N ILE A 808 25.87 -17.34 24.96
CA ILE A 808 25.00 -16.88 26.06
C ILE A 808 23.54 -17.16 25.70
N LYS A 809 22.92 -18.08 26.43
CA LYS A 809 21.47 -18.30 26.47
C LYS A 809 20.92 -17.72 27.78
N ALA A 810 19.75 -17.09 27.72
CA ALA A 810 19.11 -16.57 28.92
C ALA A 810 17.58 -16.57 28.79
N ASP A 811 16.90 -16.69 29.92
CA ASP A 811 15.47 -16.42 30.00
C ASP A 811 15.18 -14.94 29.68
N ARG A 812 13.94 -14.65 29.31
CA ARG A 812 13.50 -13.28 28.95
C ARG A 812 13.87 -12.31 30.08
N GLY A 813 14.64 -11.28 29.74
CA GLY A 813 15.11 -10.25 30.68
C GLY A 813 16.45 -10.53 31.36
N GLN A 814 16.98 -11.76 31.30
CA GLN A 814 18.21 -12.13 32.02
C GLN A 814 19.50 -12.02 31.20
N GLY A 815 19.43 -11.65 29.91
CA GLY A 815 20.60 -11.60 29.03
C GLY A 815 21.73 -10.68 29.51
N ARG A 816 21.41 -9.56 30.18
CA ARG A 816 22.44 -8.65 30.74
C ARG A 816 23.16 -9.28 31.94
N ALA A 817 22.41 -9.92 32.83
CA ALA A 817 22.97 -10.59 34.02
C ALA A 817 23.86 -11.77 33.63
N ALA A 818 23.43 -12.58 32.65
CA ALA A 818 24.25 -13.67 32.11
C ALA A 818 25.55 -13.15 31.49
N ALA A 819 25.50 -12.07 30.69
CA ALA A 819 26.69 -11.46 30.11
C ALA A 819 27.64 -10.89 31.17
N ALA A 820 27.12 -10.25 32.22
CA ALA A 820 27.92 -9.76 33.34
C ALA A 820 28.62 -10.90 34.10
N ALA A 821 27.92 -12.02 34.33
CA ALA A 821 28.49 -13.21 34.95
C ALA A 821 29.59 -13.87 34.07
N VAL A 822 29.42 -13.86 32.74
CA VAL A 822 30.45 -14.35 31.81
C VAL A 822 31.68 -13.44 31.91
N ALA A 823 31.50 -12.13 31.80
CA ALA A 823 32.59 -11.15 31.92
C ALA A 823 33.36 -11.30 33.24
N ALA A 824 32.64 -11.43 34.35
CA ALA A 824 33.23 -11.64 35.68
C ALA A 824 34.02 -12.96 35.77
N THR A 825 33.50 -14.05 35.17
CA THR A 825 34.18 -15.36 35.15
C THR A 825 35.47 -15.28 34.33
N LEU A 826 35.43 -14.67 33.15
CA LEU A 826 36.62 -14.48 32.30
C LEU A 826 37.67 -13.61 32.99
N ALA A 827 37.25 -12.49 33.61
CA ALA A 827 38.15 -11.61 34.34
C ALA A 827 38.83 -12.32 35.53
N ARG A 828 38.07 -13.15 36.26
CA ARG A 828 38.59 -13.92 37.41
C ARG A 828 39.60 -14.99 37.00
N LEU A 829 39.41 -15.62 35.85
CA LEU A 829 40.33 -16.63 35.33
C LEU A 829 41.59 -16.03 34.68
N GLY A 830 41.51 -14.80 34.15
CA GLY A 830 42.66 -14.07 33.62
C GLY A 830 43.41 -14.85 32.55
N SER A 831 44.72 -15.03 32.73
CA SER A 831 45.59 -15.76 31.78
C SER A 831 45.28 -17.25 31.64
N ARG A 832 44.41 -17.82 32.49
CA ARG A 832 43.95 -19.21 32.41
C ARG A 832 42.79 -19.40 31.43
N VAL A 833 42.26 -18.31 30.86
CA VAL A 833 41.20 -18.35 29.85
C VAL A 833 41.80 -18.75 28.50
N PRO A 834 41.31 -19.82 27.83
CA PRO A 834 41.73 -20.15 26.47
C PRO A 834 41.25 -19.08 25.48
N PRO A 835 41.76 -19.02 24.24
CA PRO A 835 41.20 -18.13 23.22
C PRO A 835 39.69 -18.30 23.11
N VAL A 836 38.96 -17.20 23.28
CA VAL A 836 37.49 -17.22 23.44
C VAL A 836 36.81 -16.29 22.46
N LEU A 837 35.66 -16.74 21.94
CA LEU A 837 34.64 -15.94 21.28
C LEU A 837 33.38 -16.04 22.16
N VAL A 838 32.69 -14.93 22.42
CA VAL A 838 31.40 -14.97 23.12
C VAL A 838 30.30 -14.57 22.15
N SER A 839 29.28 -15.41 22.01
CA SER A 839 28.25 -15.23 21.02
C SER A 839 26.84 -15.29 21.61
N SER A 840 25.86 -14.62 20.98
CA SER A 840 24.46 -14.68 21.42
C SER A 840 23.47 -14.18 20.36
N PHE A 841 22.24 -14.69 20.39
CA PHE A 841 21.08 -14.05 19.73
C PHE A 841 20.61 -12.78 20.47
N LEU A 842 20.97 -12.64 21.74
CA LEU A 842 20.49 -11.57 22.62
C LEU A 842 21.37 -10.33 22.48
N ARG A 843 20.92 -9.35 21.69
CA ARG A 843 21.60 -8.05 21.55
C ARG A 843 21.93 -7.36 22.88
N PRO A 844 21.05 -7.39 23.92
CA PRO A 844 21.39 -6.81 25.22
C PRO A 844 22.58 -7.51 25.91
N ALA A 845 22.75 -8.82 25.72
CA ALA A 845 23.88 -9.56 26.27
C ALA A 845 25.19 -9.12 25.61
N LEU A 846 25.21 -9.05 24.27
CA LEU A 846 26.38 -8.59 23.52
C LEU A 846 26.74 -7.12 23.81
N ALA A 847 25.73 -6.24 23.93
CA ALA A 847 25.97 -4.85 24.32
C ALA A 847 26.56 -4.74 25.73
N THR A 848 26.03 -5.52 26.69
CA THR A 848 26.57 -5.55 28.07
C THR A 848 28.00 -6.07 28.07
N LEU A 849 28.31 -7.10 27.28
CA LEU A 849 29.66 -7.65 27.20
C LEU A 849 30.64 -6.69 26.50
N ARG A 850 30.20 -5.95 25.48
CA ARG A 850 31.00 -4.86 24.87
C ARG A 850 31.42 -3.83 25.92
N ASP A 851 30.50 -3.49 26.83
CA ASP A 851 30.74 -2.45 27.84
C ASP A 851 31.61 -2.98 29.01
N LEU A 852 31.40 -4.22 29.45
CA LEU A 852 32.10 -4.81 30.60
C LEU A 852 33.43 -5.49 30.25
N ALA A 853 33.57 -6.03 29.04
CA ALA A 853 34.75 -6.75 28.57
C ALA A 853 35.03 -6.44 27.08
N PRO A 854 35.38 -5.19 26.73
CA PRO A 854 35.54 -4.75 25.35
C PRO A 854 36.57 -5.56 24.55
N ALA A 855 37.60 -6.07 25.22
CA ALA A 855 38.67 -6.89 24.63
C ALA A 855 38.23 -8.32 24.24
N VAL A 856 37.11 -8.81 24.77
CA VAL A 856 36.61 -10.15 24.45
C VAL A 856 35.92 -10.13 23.06
N PRO A 857 36.33 -10.96 22.09
CA PRO A 857 35.68 -11.01 20.78
C PRO A 857 34.21 -11.43 20.92
N ARG A 858 33.33 -10.79 20.14
CA ARG A 858 31.88 -11.01 20.18
C ARG A 858 31.34 -11.52 18.85
N GLY A 859 30.47 -12.51 18.86
CA GLY A 859 29.75 -13.01 17.68
C GLY A 859 28.25 -12.75 17.78
N ILE A 860 27.64 -12.15 16.75
CA ILE A 860 26.17 -12.03 16.71
C ILE A 860 25.53 -13.19 15.97
N LEU A 861 24.55 -13.85 16.61
CA LEU A 861 23.76 -14.91 15.99
C LEU A 861 22.49 -14.36 15.36
N PHE A 862 22.25 -14.71 14.10
CA PHE A 862 21.03 -14.41 13.36
C PHE A 862 20.33 -15.69 12.91
N ARG A 863 19.02 -15.81 13.17
CA ARG A 863 18.19 -16.85 12.54
C ARG A 863 18.04 -16.61 11.03
N VAL A 864 17.89 -15.33 10.69
CA VAL A 864 17.90 -14.79 9.32
C VAL A 864 18.69 -13.50 9.39
N VAL A 865 19.72 -13.37 8.55
CA VAL A 865 20.56 -12.15 8.51
C VAL A 865 19.73 -11.01 7.92
N PRO A 866 19.47 -9.91 8.65
CA PRO A 866 18.69 -8.79 8.14
C PRO A 866 19.52 -7.92 7.20
N GLY A 867 18.90 -7.17 6.27
CA GLY A 867 19.62 -6.27 5.35
C GLY A 867 20.49 -5.20 6.05
N ARG A 868 20.17 -4.86 7.31
CA ARG A 868 20.94 -3.92 8.16
C ARG A 868 21.97 -4.60 9.09
N TRP A 869 22.40 -5.83 8.79
CA TRP A 869 23.27 -6.62 9.67
C TRP A 869 24.61 -5.91 9.96
N ARG A 870 25.19 -5.20 8.98
CA ARG A 870 26.45 -4.43 9.13
C ARG A 870 26.35 -3.40 10.25
N THR A 871 25.26 -2.61 10.26
CA THR A 871 25.01 -1.59 11.28
C THR A 871 24.85 -2.22 12.66
N ILE A 872 24.20 -3.39 12.74
CA ILE A 872 24.00 -4.10 14.02
C ILE A 872 25.34 -4.62 14.54
N ALA A 873 26.14 -5.28 13.69
CA ALA A 873 27.44 -5.83 14.05
C ALA A 873 28.40 -4.73 14.51
N ALA A 874 28.48 -3.62 13.75
CA ALA A 874 29.29 -2.46 14.10
C ALA A 874 28.88 -1.85 15.45
N ARG A 875 27.56 -1.63 15.67
CA ARG A 875 27.05 -1.06 16.92
C ARG A 875 27.39 -1.91 18.15
N LEU A 876 27.43 -3.23 18.00
CA LEU A 876 27.73 -4.17 19.07
C LEU A 876 29.23 -4.49 19.17
N GLY A 877 30.06 -3.98 18.26
CA GLY A 877 31.48 -4.29 18.19
C GLY A 877 31.73 -5.79 18.03
N CYS A 878 30.93 -6.45 17.18
CA CYS A 878 31.07 -7.88 16.90
C CYS A 878 32.25 -8.13 15.96
N ALA A 879 33.02 -9.18 16.24
CA ALA A 879 34.10 -9.68 15.41
C ALA A 879 33.62 -10.73 14.40
N THR A 880 32.52 -11.43 14.66
CA THR A 880 32.00 -12.47 13.76
C THR A 880 30.50 -12.37 13.52
N ILE A 881 30.05 -12.91 12.39
CA ILE A 881 28.63 -13.12 12.07
C ILE A 881 28.34 -14.61 12.11
N ASN A 882 27.32 -15.01 12.88
CA ASN A 882 26.94 -16.40 13.03
C ASN A 882 25.50 -16.59 12.50
N THR A 883 25.23 -17.55 11.61
CA THR A 883 23.89 -17.74 11.04
C THR A 883 23.50 -19.19 10.78
N ASP A 884 22.20 -19.46 10.71
CA ASP A 884 21.66 -20.75 10.29
C ASP A 884 22.03 -21.05 8.83
N HIS A 885 22.71 -22.18 8.60
CA HIS A 885 23.18 -22.55 7.28
C HIS A 885 22.04 -22.75 6.26
N ARG A 886 20.83 -23.10 6.70
CA ARG A 886 19.66 -23.38 5.83
C ARG A 886 19.07 -22.13 5.21
N ARG A 887 19.32 -20.98 5.83
CA ARG A 887 18.86 -19.65 5.38
C ARG A 887 19.96 -18.85 4.69
N LEU A 888 21.18 -19.38 4.65
CA LEU A 888 22.31 -18.72 4.01
C LEU A 888 22.30 -18.98 2.50
N SER A 889 22.44 -17.91 1.72
CA SER A 889 22.69 -17.97 0.28
C SER A 889 24.17 -17.71 -0.04
N ARG A 890 24.64 -18.16 -1.20
CA ARG A 890 26.01 -17.89 -1.67
C ARG A 890 26.31 -16.39 -1.78
N TRP A 891 25.33 -15.60 -2.21
CA TRP A 891 25.47 -14.15 -2.33
C TRP A 891 25.66 -13.49 -0.95
N LEU A 892 24.86 -13.87 0.04
CA LEU A 892 24.96 -13.32 1.38
C LEU A 892 26.28 -13.75 2.07
N ALA A 893 26.72 -14.99 1.85
CA ALA A 893 28.02 -15.45 2.33
C ALA A 893 29.17 -14.62 1.75
N ALA A 894 29.11 -14.32 0.45
CA ALA A 894 30.07 -13.43 -0.20
C ALA A 894 29.99 -12.00 0.37
N GLU A 895 28.79 -11.46 0.55
CA GLU A 895 28.58 -10.11 1.09
C GLU A 895 29.19 -9.92 2.49
N ILE A 896 29.04 -10.92 3.37
CA ILE A 896 29.58 -10.90 4.73
C ILE A 896 31.10 -11.00 4.71
N ARG A 897 31.64 -11.90 3.87
CA ARG A 897 33.09 -12.06 3.70
C ARG A 897 33.73 -10.80 3.13
N ASP A 898 33.14 -10.21 2.09
CA ASP A 898 33.66 -9.01 1.41
C ASP A 898 33.59 -7.78 2.34
N ALA A 899 32.71 -7.79 3.34
CA ALA A 899 32.67 -6.81 4.41
C ALA A 899 33.71 -7.05 5.52
N GLY A 900 34.55 -8.09 5.41
CA GLY A 900 35.65 -8.40 6.33
C GLY A 900 35.26 -9.17 7.59
N TYR A 901 34.07 -9.76 7.66
CA TYR A 901 33.63 -10.54 8.81
C TYR A 901 33.82 -12.04 8.59
N PRO A 902 34.49 -12.76 9.53
CA PRO A 902 34.39 -14.20 9.61
C PRO A 902 32.93 -14.66 9.76
N LEU A 903 32.53 -15.60 8.92
CA LEU A 903 31.19 -16.17 8.87
C LEU A 903 31.19 -17.57 9.48
N LEU A 904 30.50 -17.74 10.60
CA LEU A 904 30.34 -19.03 11.26
C LEU A 904 28.89 -19.51 11.08
N VAL A 905 28.65 -20.80 10.90
CA VAL A 905 27.30 -21.30 10.63
C VAL A 905 26.94 -22.50 11.49
N TYR A 906 25.71 -22.53 11.99
CA TYR A 906 25.19 -23.58 12.90
C TYR A 906 23.87 -24.18 12.36
N THR A 907 23.46 -25.39 12.72
CA THR A 907 24.29 -26.54 13.11
C THR A 907 24.36 -27.45 11.88
N VAL A 908 25.57 -27.70 11.37
CA VAL A 908 25.81 -28.41 10.11
C VAL A 908 26.22 -29.84 10.40
N ASN A 909 25.31 -30.78 10.18
CA ASN A 909 25.54 -32.21 10.41
C ASN A 909 25.65 -33.04 9.12
N ASP A 910 25.53 -32.39 7.96
CA ASP A 910 25.70 -33.02 6.65
C ASP A 910 27.08 -32.66 6.05
N PRO A 911 27.97 -33.64 5.78
CA PRO A 911 29.26 -33.40 5.16
C PRO A 911 29.19 -32.75 3.77
N GLN A 912 28.16 -33.04 2.96
CA GLN A 912 28.03 -32.42 1.64
C GLN A 912 27.71 -30.93 1.78
N ARG A 913 26.74 -30.60 2.63
CA ARG A 913 26.44 -29.21 2.96
C ARG A 913 27.63 -28.49 3.56
N ALA A 914 28.40 -29.12 4.44
CA ALA A 914 29.60 -28.52 5.02
C ALA A 914 30.64 -28.15 3.95
N ARG A 915 30.96 -29.08 3.02
CA ARG A 915 31.86 -28.81 1.89
C ARG A 915 31.40 -27.60 1.07
N MET A 916 30.12 -27.57 0.69
CA MET A 916 29.58 -26.47 -0.09
C MET A 916 29.63 -25.13 0.66
N LEU A 917 29.43 -25.12 1.97
CA LEU A 917 29.54 -23.90 2.79
C LEU A 917 30.98 -23.38 2.83
N PHE A 918 31.97 -24.27 2.98
CA PHE A 918 33.38 -23.89 2.90
C PHE A 918 33.73 -23.30 1.52
N GLU A 919 33.22 -23.89 0.42
CA GLU A 919 33.37 -23.33 -0.94
C GLU A 919 32.75 -21.92 -1.08
N TRP A 920 31.74 -21.58 -0.28
CA TRP A 920 31.15 -20.24 -0.28
C TRP A 920 31.98 -19.22 0.52
N GLY A 921 33.04 -19.66 1.19
CA GLY A 921 33.88 -18.83 2.05
C GLY A 921 33.39 -18.73 3.49
N VAL A 922 32.58 -19.69 3.97
CA VAL A 922 32.27 -19.84 5.39
C VAL A 922 33.55 -20.18 6.15
N THR A 923 33.81 -19.47 7.25
CA THR A 923 35.03 -19.60 8.05
C THR A 923 35.01 -20.84 8.95
N SER A 924 33.86 -21.15 9.55
CA SER A 924 33.71 -22.31 10.43
C SER A 924 32.27 -22.81 10.48
N VAL A 925 32.09 -24.09 10.80
CA VAL A 925 30.79 -24.73 10.99
C VAL A 925 30.70 -25.30 12.40
N PHE A 926 29.57 -25.10 13.07
CA PHE A 926 29.23 -25.80 14.32
C PHE A 926 28.52 -27.10 13.97
N SER A 927 28.91 -28.22 14.59
CA SER A 927 28.39 -29.55 14.26
C SER A 927 28.30 -30.44 15.49
N ASP A 928 27.24 -31.22 15.57
CA ASP A 928 27.06 -32.28 16.58
C ASP A 928 27.80 -33.57 16.18
N VAL A 929 28.33 -33.61 14.96
CA VAL A 929 28.93 -34.79 14.32
C VAL A 929 30.32 -34.48 13.75
N PRO A 930 31.25 -33.93 14.56
CA PRO A 930 32.56 -33.50 14.09
C PRO A 930 33.37 -34.64 13.43
N ASP A 931 33.11 -35.89 13.82
CA ASP A 931 33.74 -37.09 13.24
C ASP A 931 33.58 -37.20 11.72
N ILE A 932 32.43 -36.75 11.18
CA ILE A 932 32.16 -36.78 9.74
C ILE A 932 32.33 -35.43 9.04
N ILE A 933 32.39 -34.32 9.80
CA ILE A 933 32.58 -32.97 9.24
C ILE A 933 34.06 -32.60 9.11
N LEU A 934 34.91 -32.99 10.06
CA LEU A 934 36.34 -32.67 10.03
C LEU A 934 37.07 -33.15 8.75
N PRO A 935 36.76 -34.32 8.17
CA PRO A 935 37.40 -34.74 6.91
C PRO A 935 37.08 -33.82 5.73
N VAL A 936 35.91 -33.19 5.70
CA VAL A 936 35.49 -32.29 4.60
C VAL A 936 35.84 -30.82 4.84
N SER A 937 36.24 -30.45 6.07
CA SER A 937 36.70 -29.09 6.40
C SER A 937 38.16 -28.82 6.02
N ARG A 938 38.86 -29.81 5.44
CA ARG A 938 40.26 -29.71 4.97
C ARG A 938 40.38 -29.46 3.46
N VAL A 939 39.25 -29.17 2.80
CA VAL A 939 39.17 -28.86 1.36
C VAL A 939 39.32 -27.38 1.12
#